data_AF-A0A4W6GA68-F1
#
_entry.id   AF-A0A4W6GA68-F1
#
_cell.length_a   1.000
_cell.length_b   1.000
_cell.length_c   1.000
_cell.angle_alpha   90.00
_cell.angle_beta   90.00
_cell.angle_gamma   90.00
#
_symmetry.space_group_name_H-M   'P 1'
#
loop_
_entity.id
_entity.type
_entity.pdbx_description
1 polymer ?
#
loop_
_entity_poly.entity_id
_entity_poly.type
_entity_poly.pdbx_seq_one_letter_code
_entity_poly.pdbx_strand_id
1 'polypeptide(L)'
;ITDVKENRNLDNVSCKDGLGVAEQLPNGSGLGSRKRPLEEGNNGHTHSKFRAKKRKKTPGPVLPKNALMQLNEIKPGLQYKLLSQTGPVHAPVFVMTVEVNGQMFEGMGPTKKKAKLNAAEKALRSFVQFPNASEAHLAMGRTLTVNTDFTSDQADFPDMLFNGFETPAAPEESFYLGSNGSSSLNSLGEYPLPTPPGSNLVQAPLPPPSAFSSPSSGKNPVMILNELRPGLKYDFVSESGESHAKNFVMSVTVDAQTFEGSGRNKKLAKARAAQAALSALFNMQLDQTPSRQPIPREGLQLHLPQVLADAVSRLVVDKFSELTDNFTSPHARRKVLAGVVMTTGTDVKEAQVICVSTGTKCINGEYMSDRGLALNDCHAEIIARRSLIRYLYTQLEFFLSNSKEDHQKSIFVHCDKGGYRLKDNVQFHLYISTSPCGDARIFSPHEAGVEDQGDRHPNRKARGQLRTKIESGEGTIPVRSSNTIQTWDGVLQGERLLTMSCSDKIARWNVVGIQGSLMSYFTEPIYFSSIILGSLYHADHLSRAMYQRIADIEDLPQQFTLNRPLLSGISNAEARQPGKAPNFSVNWTVGDQALEVINATTGKDDMGRASRLCKHALYSRWVRLHSKLSSILRIKVLKPSSYHEAKQAATEYHSAKQALIKAFHKAGLGAWVKKPIEQDQFTLSS
;
A
#
# COMPACT_ATOMS: atom_id res chain seq x y z
N ILE A 1 10.63 -54.14 -43.57
CA ILE A 1 11.94 -54.49 -42.99
C ILE A 1 11.94 -53.86 -41.59
N THR A 2 11.43 -54.50 -40.53
CA THR A 2 11.90 -55.74 -39.83
C THR A 2 13.25 -55.48 -39.14
N ASP A 3 13.48 -55.73 -37.85
CA ASP A 3 12.68 -56.31 -36.74
C ASP A 3 12.94 -55.51 -35.44
N VAL A 4 12.07 -55.39 -34.43
CA VAL A 4 11.37 -56.40 -33.59
C VAL A 4 12.32 -57.26 -32.74
N LYS A 5 12.17 -57.16 -31.42
CA LYS A 5 12.49 -58.26 -30.49
C LYS A 5 11.60 -58.17 -29.24
N GLU A 6 10.79 -59.20 -29.03
CA GLU A 6 9.99 -59.38 -27.81
C GLU A 6 10.86 -59.81 -26.62
N ASN A 7 10.30 -59.78 -25.40
CA ASN A 7 10.23 -61.02 -24.63
C ASN A 7 9.03 -61.08 -23.66
N ARG A 8 8.20 -62.10 -23.90
CA ARG A 8 7.23 -62.79 -23.01
C ARG A 8 8.00 -63.65 -21.98
N ASN A 9 7.51 -64.25 -20.89
CA ASN A 9 6.25 -64.46 -20.12
C ASN A 9 6.74 -65.05 -18.73
N LEU A 10 6.02 -65.39 -17.64
CA LEU A 10 4.71 -65.27 -16.95
C LEU A 10 5.00 -65.79 -15.48
N ASP A 11 4.13 -66.01 -14.46
CA ASP A 11 2.67 -65.98 -14.26
C ASP A 11 2.28 -65.87 -12.75
N ASN A 12 0.97 -65.76 -12.48
CA ASN A 12 0.19 -66.38 -11.37
C ASN A 12 0.33 -66.06 -9.84
N VAL A 13 -0.86 -65.79 -9.26
CA VAL A 13 -1.44 -66.29 -7.98
C VAL A 13 -0.91 -65.80 -6.60
N SER A 14 -1.52 -64.70 -6.13
CA SER A 14 -2.51 -64.61 -5.02
C SER A 14 -2.28 -65.20 -3.61
N CYS A 15 -2.53 -64.32 -2.60
CA CYS A 15 -3.29 -64.51 -1.34
C CYS A 15 -2.64 -64.95 0.01
N LYS A 16 -3.11 -64.22 1.06
CA LYS A 16 -3.31 -64.53 2.50
C LYS A 16 -2.15 -64.62 3.52
N ASP A 17 -2.16 -63.62 4.42
CA ASP A 17 -2.41 -63.72 5.88
C ASP A 17 -1.86 -64.90 6.72
N GLY A 18 -1.11 -64.55 7.78
CA GLY A 18 -0.78 -65.42 8.92
C GLY A 18 -0.38 -64.60 10.17
N LEU A 19 -0.72 -65.05 11.37
CA LEU A 19 -0.65 -64.28 12.63
C LEU A 19 0.22 -64.93 13.74
N GLY A 20 0.99 -64.09 14.45
CA GLY A 20 1.49 -64.35 15.82
C GLY A 20 2.79 -65.18 15.97
N VAL A 21 3.35 -65.37 17.18
CA VAL A 21 3.20 -64.71 18.52
C VAL A 21 4.38 -65.18 19.42
N ALA A 22 4.90 -64.33 20.34
CA ALA A 22 5.79 -64.67 21.48
C ALA A 22 7.24 -65.21 21.17
N GLU A 23 8.28 -65.19 22.04
CA GLU A 23 8.51 -64.56 23.37
C GLU A 23 10.04 -64.40 23.75
N GLN A 24 10.31 -63.69 24.85
CA GLN A 24 11.46 -63.77 25.81
C GLN A 24 12.96 -63.63 25.38
N LEU A 25 13.54 -62.42 25.61
CA LEU A 25 14.54 -62.01 26.66
C LEU A 25 15.62 -63.00 27.20
N PRO A 26 16.74 -62.57 27.89
CA PRO A 26 17.01 -61.26 28.54
C PRO A 26 18.45 -60.65 28.43
N ASN A 27 18.67 -59.54 29.19
CA ASN A 27 19.94 -58.87 29.62
C ASN A 27 20.76 -58.03 28.59
N GLY A 28 21.24 -56.81 28.92
CA GLY A 28 20.99 -55.99 30.12
C GLY A 28 21.74 -54.63 30.20
N SER A 29 21.17 -53.65 30.93
CA SER A 29 21.69 -52.32 31.36
C SER A 29 22.23 -51.31 30.30
N GLY A 30 21.95 -49.99 30.39
CA GLY A 30 21.26 -49.22 31.44
C GLY A 30 20.84 -47.78 31.06
N LEU A 31 20.33 -47.04 32.07
CA LEU A 31 19.56 -45.77 32.02
C LEU A 31 20.33 -44.54 31.47
N GLY A 32 19.70 -43.42 31.05
CA GLY A 32 18.27 -43.11 30.85
C GLY A 32 17.72 -41.89 31.64
N SER A 33 17.31 -40.81 30.95
CA SER A 33 16.69 -39.60 31.56
C SER A 33 15.50 -38.99 30.79
N ARG A 34 14.41 -39.77 30.81
CA ARG A 34 12.99 -39.38 31.00
C ARG A 34 12.58 -37.88 31.02
N LYS A 35 11.58 -37.56 30.18
CA LYS A 35 10.56 -36.50 30.42
C LYS A 35 9.52 -36.96 31.46
N ARG A 36 8.80 -36.03 32.12
CA ARG A 36 7.56 -36.27 32.91
C ARG A 36 6.59 -35.05 32.84
N PRO A 37 5.31 -35.15 33.25
CA PRO A 37 4.20 -34.71 32.39
C PRO A 37 3.26 -33.62 32.97
N LEU A 38 2.10 -33.40 32.32
CA LEU A 38 0.96 -32.63 32.81
C LEU A 38 -0.05 -33.53 33.55
N GLU A 39 -0.64 -32.96 34.60
CA GLU A 39 -1.88 -33.27 35.35
C GLU A 39 -2.14 -31.98 36.20
N GLU A 40 -3.33 -31.56 36.66
CA GLU A 40 -4.71 -32.05 36.56
C GLU A 40 -5.67 -30.86 36.92
N GLY A 41 -7.00 -31.09 37.03
CA GLY A 41 -7.87 -30.33 37.95
C GLY A 41 -8.78 -29.21 37.40
N ASN A 42 -9.82 -28.87 38.19
CA ASN A 42 -10.92 -27.95 37.84
C ASN A 42 -11.47 -27.18 39.08
N ASN A 43 -12.25 -26.11 38.85
CA ASN A 43 -13.04 -25.29 39.81
C ASN A 43 -12.28 -24.36 40.79
N GLY A 44 -12.90 -23.22 41.16
CA GLY A 44 -12.69 -22.60 42.49
C GLY A 44 -12.42 -21.08 42.61
N HIS A 45 -13.47 -20.25 42.57
CA HIS A 45 -13.71 -19.02 43.36
C HIS A 45 -12.64 -17.91 43.64
N THR A 46 -13.05 -16.67 43.31
CA THR A 46 -12.94 -15.39 44.07
C THR A 46 -11.59 -14.71 44.38
N HIS A 47 -11.48 -13.46 43.91
CA HIS A 47 -10.88 -12.27 44.53
C HIS A 47 -9.57 -12.37 45.36
N SER A 48 -8.48 -11.83 44.79
CA SER A 48 -7.44 -11.14 45.60
C SER A 48 -6.93 -9.87 44.90
N LYS A 49 -6.83 -8.75 45.64
CA LYS A 49 -6.46 -7.42 45.12
C LYS A 49 -4.97 -7.12 45.29
N PHE A 50 -4.10 -7.67 44.43
CA PHE A 50 -2.67 -7.35 44.49
C PHE A 50 -2.31 -5.98 43.91
N ARG A 51 -2.36 -4.95 44.77
CA ARG A 51 -1.99 -3.55 44.48
C ARG A 51 -0.47 -3.38 44.38
N ALA A 52 0.09 -3.53 43.19
CA ALA A 52 1.50 -3.22 42.93
C ALA A 52 1.83 -1.75 43.27
N LYS A 53 2.68 -1.53 44.29
CA LYS A 53 3.11 -0.19 44.73
C LYS A 53 4.03 0.44 43.68
N LYS A 54 3.52 1.37 42.86
CA LYS A 54 4.33 2.20 41.96
C LYS A 54 5.36 2.99 42.76
N ARG A 55 6.66 2.66 42.65
CA ARG A 55 7.76 3.56 43.06
C ARG A 55 7.66 4.85 42.24
N LYS A 56 7.58 6.01 42.91
CA LYS A 56 7.82 7.30 42.26
C LYS A 56 9.26 7.29 41.73
N LYS A 57 9.45 7.56 40.42
CA LYS A 57 10.76 7.99 39.92
C LYS A 57 10.86 9.50 40.11
N THR A 58 11.91 9.94 40.80
CA THR A 58 12.41 11.31 40.70
C THR A 58 13.01 11.56 39.31
N PRO A 59 13.16 12.81 38.86
CA PRO A 59 13.92 13.12 37.66
C PRO A 59 15.39 12.72 37.86
N GLY A 60 15.91 11.86 36.99
CA GLY A 60 17.35 11.59 36.92
C GLY A 60 18.05 12.65 36.06
N PRO A 61 19.38 12.83 36.22
CA PRO A 61 20.15 13.75 35.38
C PRO A 61 20.10 13.35 33.90
N VAL A 62 20.31 14.34 33.03
CA VAL A 62 20.31 14.15 31.57
C VAL A 62 21.38 13.14 31.18
N LEU A 63 20.98 12.05 30.52
CA LEU A 63 21.92 11.07 29.97
C LEU A 63 22.83 11.74 28.93
N PRO A 64 24.16 11.49 28.95
CA PRO A 64 25.07 12.12 28.00
C PRO A 64 24.67 11.78 26.56
N LYS A 65 24.68 12.80 25.68
CA LYS A 65 24.33 12.63 24.27
C LYS A 65 25.25 11.59 23.62
N ASN A 66 24.68 10.82 22.69
CA ASN A 66 25.44 9.87 21.90
C ASN A 66 26.48 10.61 21.04
N ALA A 67 27.76 10.21 21.08
CA ALA A 67 28.84 10.85 20.33
C ALA A 67 28.55 11.01 18.82
N LEU A 68 27.85 10.06 18.19
CA LEU A 68 27.43 10.17 16.78
C LEU A 68 26.40 11.28 16.54
N MET A 69 25.56 11.56 17.54
CA MET A 69 24.56 12.62 17.50
C MET A 69 25.21 13.98 17.76
N GLN A 70 26.02 14.09 18.81
CA GLN A 70 26.72 15.32 19.17
C GLN A 70 27.70 15.79 18.08
N LEU A 71 28.45 14.88 17.44
CA LEU A 71 29.34 15.25 16.33
C LEU A 71 28.57 15.70 15.08
N ASN A 72 27.38 15.13 14.82
CA ASN A 72 26.52 15.54 13.71
C ASN A 72 25.69 16.81 14.03
N GLU A 73 25.46 17.14 15.30
CA GLU A 73 24.96 18.45 15.73
C GLU A 73 26.01 19.55 15.49
N ILE A 74 27.28 19.26 15.78
CA ILE A 74 28.41 20.20 15.56
C ILE A 74 28.73 20.37 14.07
N LYS A 75 28.76 19.27 13.28
CA LYS A 75 28.99 19.32 11.84
C LYS A 75 28.05 18.37 11.09
N PRO A 76 26.93 18.85 10.53
CA PRO A 76 26.03 18.01 9.74
C PRO A 76 26.69 17.57 8.42
N GLY A 77 26.30 16.40 7.91
CA GLY A 77 26.76 15.90 6.60
C GLY A 77 28.07 15.10 6.62
N LEU A 78 28.65 14.83 7.80
CA LEU A 78 29.89 14.06 7.93
C LEU A 78 29.81 12.65 7.31
N GLN A 79 30.72 12.37 6.37
CA GLN A 79 30.87 11.06 5.76
C GLN A 79 31.74 10.15 6.62
N TYR A 80 31.35 8.87 6.71
CA TYR A 80 32.10 7.84 7.42
C TYR A 80 32.42 6.70 6.45
N LYS A 81 33.71 6.40 6.29
CA LYS A 81 34.22 5.40 5.35
C LYS A 81 34.60 4.13 6.13
N LEU A 82 34.36 2.95 5.57
CA LEU A 82 34.83 1.67 6.13
C LEU A 82 36.22 1.41 5.53
N LEU A 83 37.28 1.41 6.33
CA LEU A 83 38.63 1.11 5.85
C LEU A 83 38.86 -0.39 5.72
N SER A 84 38.52 -1.16 6.75
CA SER A 84 38.77 -2.60 6.78
C SER A 84 37.75 -3.37 7.60
N GLN A 85 37.70 -4.67 7.31
CA GLN A 85 36.97 -5.69 8.06
C GLN A 85 37.90 -6.90 8.16
N THR A 86 38.31 -7.26 9.37
CA THR A 86 39.27 -8.33 9.66
C THR A 86 38.73 -9.27 10.75
N GLY A 87 39.46 -10.35 11.06
CA GLY A 87 39.05 -11.33 12.06
C GLY A 87 38.07 -12.40 11.53
N PRO A 88 37.82 -13.47 12.30
CA PRO A 88 36.98 -14.59 11.88
C PRO A 88 35.49 -14.22 11.89
N VAL A 89 34.67 -14.99 11.17
CA VAL A 89 33.22 -14.73 10.99
C VAL A 89 32.46 -14.62 12.31
N HIS A 90 32.89 -15.31 13.37
CA HIS A 90 32.29 -15.26 14.71
C HIS A 90 32.78 -14.09 15.59
N ALA A 91 33.88 -13.42 15.21
CA ALA A 91 34.43 -12.25 15.92
C ALA A 91 35.05 -11.22 14.96
N PRO A 92 34.24 -10.62 14.05
CA PRO A 92 34.73 -9.66 13.06
C PRO A 92 35.06 -8.31 13.69
N VAL A 93 36.20 -7.75 13.30
CA VAL A 93 36.67 -6.42 13.69
C VAL A 93 36.48 -5.47 12.51
N PHE A 94 35.78 -4.35 12.73
CA PHE A 94 35.54 -3.33 11.72
C PHE A 94 36.29 -2.05 12.05
N VAL A 95 36.88 -1.41 11.03
CA VAL A 95 37.59 -0.14 11.14
C VAL A 95 36.87 0.92 10.31
N MET A 96 36.39 1.97 10.97
CA MET A 96 35.65 3.09 10.36
C MET A 96 36.43 4.39 10.53
N THR A 97 36.59 5.19 9.49
CA THR A 97 37.07 6.58 9.58
C THR A 97 35.95 7.59 9.45
N VAL A 98 36.14 8.76 10.07
CA VAL A 98 35.41 9.99 9.81
C VAL A 98 36.42 11.11 9.55
N GLU A 99 36.14 11.96 8.57
CA GLU A 99 36.98 13.08 8.20
C GLU A 99 36.35 14.38 8.72
N VAL A 100 37.04 15.09 9.61
CA VAL A 100 36.54 16.35 10.19
C VAL A 100 37.64 17.40 10.15
N ASN A 101 37.34 18.54 9.51
CA ASN A 101 38.24 19.70 9.40
C ASN A 101 39.64 19.34 8.86
N GLY A 102 39.71 18.45 7.86
CA GLY A 102 40.96 17.98 7.25
C GLY A 102 41.68 16.86 8.02
N GLN A 103 41.22 16.51 9.23
CA GLN A 103 41.79 15.43 10.04
C GLN A 103 40.93 14.16 9.94
N MET A 104 41.57 13.00 9.81
CA MET A 104 40.89 11.70 9.75
C MET A 104 40.97 10.96 11.09
N PHE A 105 39.82 10.62 11.65
CA PHE A 105 39.70 9.92 12.93
C PHE A 105 39.21 8.48 12.73
N GLU A 106 40.03 7.51 13.15
CA GLU A 106 39.78 6.08 12.96
C GLU A 106 39.25 5.39 14.23
N GLY A 107 38.07 4.77 14.15
CA GLY A 107 37.45 3.99 15.22
C GLY A 107 37.27 2.52 14.85
N MET A 108 37.79 1.63 15.70
CA MET A 108 37.66 0.17 15.58
C MET A 108 36.54 -0.37 16.48
N GLY A 109 35.88 -1.46 16.10
CA GLY A 109 34.96 -2.19 16.99
C GLY A 109 34.31 -3.44 16.38
N PRO A 110 33.65 -4.28 17.20
CA PRO A 110 33.10 -5.60 16.79
C PRO A 110 31.83 -5.50 15.93
N THR A 111 31.33 -4.29 15.65
CA THR A 111 30.28 -4.03 14.67
C THR A 111 30.56 -2.71 13.95
N LYS A 112 30.16 -2.58 12.68
CA LYS A 112 30.25 -1.30 11.95
C LYS A 112 29.62 -0.13 12.73
N LYS A 113 28.57 -0.38 13.53
CA LYS A 113 27.93 0.61 14.40
C LYS A 113 28.82 1.05 15.58
N LYS A 114 29.51 0.13 16.28
CA LYS A 114 30.41 0.48 17.39
C LYS A 114 31.73 1.06 16.88
N ALA A 115 32.26 0.59 15.75
CA ALA A 115 33.39 1.20 15.06
C ALA A 115 33.10 2.67 14.68
N LYS A 116 31.95 2.93 14.02
CA LYS A 116 31.50 4.29 13.68
C LYS A 116 31.34 5.18 14.92
N LEU A 117 30.80 4.64 16.02
CA LEU A 117 30.67 5.35 17.29
C LEU A 117 32.03 5.72 17.89
N ASN A 118 32.98 4.79 17.91
CA ASN A 118 34.33 5.02 18.43
C ASN A 118 35.11 6.04 17.58
N ALA A 119 34.86 6.10 16.26
CA ALA A 119 35.44 7.10 15.36
C ALA A 119 34.93 8.51 15.69
N ALA A 120 33.60 8.63 15.87
CA ALA A 120 32.99 9.89 16.29
C ALA A 120 33.43 10.34 17.70
N GLU A 121 33.64 9.39 18.61
CA GLU A 121 34.14 9.67 19.97
C GLU A 121 35.58 10.20 19.95
N LYS A 122 36.47 9.62 19.13
CA LYS A 122 37.84 10.15 18.92
C LYS A 122 37.82 11.55 18.30
N ALA A 123 37.00 11.78 17.27
CA ALA A 123 36.84 13.10 16.66
C ALA A 123 36.36 14.14 17.70
N LEU A 124 35.33 13.83 18.50
CA LEU A 124 34.86 14.73 19.56
C LEU A 124 35.92 15.01 20.64
N ARG A 125 36.71 14.01 21.05
CA ARG A 125 37.82 14.24 21.99
C ARG A 125 38.83 15.26 21.44
N SER A 126 39.10 15.22 20.13
CA SER A 126 39.97 16.19 19.46
C SER A 126 39.38 17.62 19.39
N PHE A 127 38.06 17.78 19.39
CA PHE A 127 37.42 19.11 19.55
C PHE A 127 37.52 19.65 20.97
N VAL A 128 37.55 18.78 21.98
CA VAL A 128 37.55 19.17 23.40
C VAL A 128 38.98 19.43 23.93
N GLN A 129 40.02 19.02 23.21
CA GLN A 129 41.43 19.24 23.62
C GLN A 129 42.02 20.61 23.27
N PHE A 130 41.24 21.55 22.71
CA PHE A 130 41.71 22.92 22.45
C PHE A 130 40.94 24.02 23.22
N PRO A 131 41.17 24.13 24.54
CA PRO A 131 41.29 25.40 25.25
C PRO A 131 42.77 25.71 25.56
N ASN A 132 43.25 26.91 25.23
CA ASN A 132 44.53 27.50 25.63
C ASN A 132 45.81 26.64 25.45
N ALA A 133 46.14 26.27 24.21
CA ALA A 133 47.40 25.60 23.87
C ALA A 133 48.68 26.45 24.12
N SER A 134 48.53 27.76 24.32
CA SER A 134 49.61 28.71 24.63
C SER A 134 50.05 28.70 26.10
N GLU A 135 49.15 28.35 27.02
CA GLU A 135 49.33 28.57 28.46
C GLU A 135 50.12 27.43 29.13
N ALA A 136 49.99 26.21 28.61
CA ALA A 136 50.71 25.03 29.11
C ALA A 136 52.24 25.04 28.84
N HIS A 137 52.71 25.81 27.84
CA HIS A 137 54.15 25.88 27.52
C HIS A 137 54.95 26.81 28.44
N LEU A 138 54.32 27.81 29.07
CA LEU A 138 54.99 28.69 30.04
C LEU A 138 55.19 28.03 31.42
N ALA A 139 54.45 26.96 31.73
CA ALA A 139 54.42 26.35 33.06
C ALA A 139 55.55 25.33 33.35
N MET A 140 56.42 25.01 32.38
CA MET A 140 57.51 24.01 32.54
C MET A 140 58.87 24.55 32.09
N GLY A 141 59.26 25.70 32.64
CA GLY A 141 60.53 26.38 32.31
C GLY A 141 61.77 25.49 32.47
N ARG A 142 62.38 25.12 31.33
CA ARG A 142 63.70 24.47 31.25
C ARG A 142 64.46 24.94 30.01
N THR A 143 65.52 25.68 30.22
CA THR A 143 66.50 26.08 29.21
C THR A 143 67.69 25.13 29.20
N LEU A 144 68.24 24.80 28.01
CA LEU A 144 69.58 24.24 27.85
C LEU A 144 70.20 24.74 26.54
N THR A 145 71.42 25.28 26.65
CA THR A 145 72.53 25.34 25.66
C THR A 145 72.21 25.78 24.20
N VAL A 146 72.59 26.98 23.72
CA VAL A 146 73.95 27.58 23.50
C VAL A 146 74.58 27.21 22.14
N ASN A 147 74.63 28.23 21.25
CA ASN A 147 75.60 28.63 20.19
C ASN A 147 76.09 27.58 19.15
N THR A 148 76.48 27.90 17.90
CA THR A 148 76.93 29.13 17.19
C THR A 148 76.23 29.21 15.81
N ASP A 149 75.69 30.36 15.35
CA ASP A 149 76.34 31.50 14.67
C ASP A 149 77.00 31.21 13.30
N PHE A 150 76.52 31.91 12.25
CA PHE A 150 77.37 32.52 11.21
C PHE A 150 76.61 33.62 10.41
N THR A 151 76.50 34.86 10.94
CA THR A 151 76.08 36.12 10.25
C THR A 151 74.59 36.22 9.78
N SER A 152 73.88 37.36 9.64
CA SER A 152 73.95 38.79 10.09
C SER A 152 72.73 39.54 9.46
N ASP A 153 72.06 40.59 9.96
CA ASP A 153 72.14 41.37 11.22
C ASP A 153 70.89 42.31 11.43
N GLN A 154 70.86 43.03 12.57
CA GLN A 154 70.26 44.37 12.93
C GLN A 154 69.03 45.01 12.21
N ALA A 155 68.14 45.82 12.85
CA ALA A 155 68.11 46.40 14.22
C ALA A 155 66.68 46.75 14.76
N ASP A 156 66.55 46.76 16.09
CA ASP A 156 65.79 47.65 17.03
C ASP A 156 64.30 48.06 16.86
N PHE A 157 63.40 47.34 17.56
CA PHE A 157 62.71 47.69 18.85
C PHE A 157 62.63 49.16 19.38
N PRO A 158 61.77 49.51 20.39
CA PRO A 158 60.65 48.77 21.04
C PRO A 158 59.38 49.60 21.49
N ASP A 159 58.33 48.91 21.98
CA ASP A 159 57.51 49.18 23.21
C ASP A 159 56.72 50.52 23.44
N MET A 160 55.70 50.65 24.33
CA MET A 160 55.00 49.70 25.25
C MET A 160 53.56 50.16 25.67
N LEU A 161 52.70 49.18 26.00
CA LEU A 161 51.72 49.12 27.13
C LEU A 161 50.36 49.87 27.24
N PHE A 162 49.48 49.15 27.98
CA PHE A 162 48.49 49.54 29.02
C PHE A 162 46.95 49.42 28.79
N ASN A 163 46.31 48.74 29.76
CA ASN A 163 44.88 48.42 29.90
C ASN A 163 43.97 49.64 30.21
N GLY A 164 42.65 49.52 29.95
CA GLY A 164 41.62 50.40 30.54
C GLY A 164 40.17 49.98 30.24
N PHE A 165 39.35 49.80 31.29
CA PHE A 165 38.01 49.20 31.36
C PHE A 165 36.85 49.95 30.64
N GLU A 166 35.67 49.30 30.52
CA GLU A 166 34.36 49.77 30.00
C GLU A 166 33.77 50.97 30.80
N THR A 167 32.85 51.87 30.37
CA THR A 167 32.04 52.26 29.15
C THR A 167 31.37 53.65 29.48
N PRO A 168 30.41 54.31 28.73
CA PRO A 168 29.71 54.03 27.45
C PRO A 168 29.54 55.21 26.42
N ALA A 169 28.94 54.89 25.27
CA ALA A 169 28.03 55.66 24.36
C ALA A 169 28.11 57.20 24.11
N ALA A 170 28.25 57.55 22.80
CA ALA A 170 27.79 58.78 22.08
C ALA A 170 28.52 60.14 22.37
N PRO A 171 28.50 61.17 21.48
CA PRO A 171 27.66 61.39 20.29
C PRO A 171 28.43 61.80 18.98
N GLU A 172 27.84 62.71 18.18
CA GLU A 172 28.19 63.21 16.82
C GLU A 172 29.42 64.17 16.79
N GLU A 173 29.95 64.77 15.70
CA GLU A 173 29.51 65.13 14.33
C GLU A 173 30.80 65.20 13.41
N SER A 174 30.89 65.34 12.07
CA SER A 174 30.37 66.39 11.15
C SER A 174 30.93 66.31 9.69
N PHE A 175 30.14 66.72 8.68
CA PHE A 175 30.49 67.30 7.33
C PHE A 175 31.35 66.53 6.28
N TYR A 176 31.27 66.73 4.93
CA TYR A 176 30.55 67.70 4.04
C TYR A 176 30.29 67.15 2.59
N LEU A 177 29.20 67.61 1.92
CA LEU A 177 28.97 67.77 0.44
C LEU A 177 28.92 66.52 -0.52
N GLY A 178 28.07 66.42 -1.57
CA GLY A 178 26.88 67.21 -2.00
C GLY A 178 26.32 66.85 -3.42
N SER A 179 25.14 67.39 -3.78
CA SER A 179 24.41 67.35 -5.10
C SER A 179 23.80 66.00 -5.59
N ASN A 180 22.63 65.90 -6.25
CA ASN A 180 21.48 66.81 -6.56
C ASN A 180 20.17 65.95 -6.63
N GLY A 181 19.02 66.36 -6.09
CA GLY A 181 17.87 66.96 -6.82
C GLY A 181 16.84 65.91 -7.33
N SER A 182 15.51 66.00 -7.16
CA SER A 182 14.61 67.14 -6.83
C SER A 182 13.41 66.78 -5.90
N SER A 183 12.69 67.82 -5.43
CA SER A 183 11.55 67.88 -4.48
C SER A 183 10.24 67.20 -4.95
N SER A 184 9.15 67.02 -4.17
CA SER A 184 8.50 67.83 -3.08
C SER A 184 7.74 66.94 -2.06
N LEU A 185 7.72 67.18 -0.73
CA LEU A 185 6.95 68.17 0.09
C LEU A 185 5.41 68.05 -0.08
N ASN A 186 4.51 68.05 0.92
CA ASN A 186 4.48 68.28 2.40
C ASN A 186 3.20 67.59 2.98
N SER A 187 2.81 67.45 4.27
CA SER A 187 3.25 67.73 5.68
C SER A 187 2.48 66.69 6.57
N LEU A 188 2.79 66.21 7.79
CA LEU A 188 3.44 66.65 9.06
C LEU A 188 2.52 67.39 10.06
N GLY A 189 2.42 66.85 11.30
CA GLY A 189 1.77 67.40 12.51
C GLY A 189 0.61 66.55 13.08
N GLU A 190 0.39 66.32 14.39
CA GLU A 190 1.17 66.55 15.63
C GLU A 190 0.73 65.54 16.74
N TYR A 191 1.51 65.40 17.83
CA TYR A 191 1.18 64.61 19.04
C TYR A 191 1.68 65.30 20.32
N PRO A 192 0.87 65.33 21.41
CA PRO A 192 1.41 65.40 22.78
C PRO A 192 0.94 64.26 23.72
N LEU A 193 1.70 64.08 24.80
CA LEU A 193 1.49 63.18 25.96
C LEU A 193 1.75 64.01 27.26
N PRO A 194 1.68 63.45 28.49
CA PRO A 194 0.54 62.79 29.16
C PRO A 194 0.34 63.27 30.63
N THR A 195 -0.80 62.99 31.31
CA THR A 195 -0.86 62.76 32.79
C THR A 195 -2.22 62.20 33.29
N PRO A 196 -2.30 61.54 34.46
CA PRO A 196 -3.52 61.03 35.13
C PRO A 196 -3.92 61.93 36.34
N PRO A 197 -4.88 61.56 37.25
CA PRO A 197 -5.79 60.41 37.30
C PRO A 197 -7.29 60.78 37.46
N GLY A 198 -8.19 59.78 37.38
CA GLY A 198 -9.61 59.94 37.75
C GLY A 198 -10.37 58.61 37.76
N SER A 199 -11.21 58.39 38.78
CA SER A 199 -11.94 57.13 39.01
C SER A 199 -13.44 57.24 38.68
N ASN A 200 -14.00 56.26 37.97
CA ASN A 200 -15.29 55.63 38.35
C ASN A 200 -15.63 54.38 37.53
N LEU A 201 -16.58 53.59 38.05
CA LEU A 201 -16.98 52.27 37.54
C LEU A 201 -18.15 52.35 36.54
N VAL A 202 -17.98 51.82 35.34
CA VAL A 202 -19.05 51.18 34.55
C VAL A 202 -18.46 49.96 33.83
N GLN A 203 -19.13 48.82 33.90
CA GLN A 203 -18.70 47.57 33.25
C GLN A 203 -19.42 47.38 31.91
N ALA A 204 -18.66 47.17 30.83
CA ALA A 204 -19.18 46.94 29.47
C ALA A 204 -18.76 45.57 28.91
N PRO A 205 -19.45 45.02 27.89
CA PRO A 205 -19.29 43.62 27.49
C PRO A 205 -17.95 43.28 26.82
N LEU A 206 -17.60 41.99 26.87
CA LEU A 206 -16.47 41.42 26.13
C LEU A 206 -16.67 41.58 24.61
N PRO A 207 -15.62 41.90 23.82
CA PRO A 207 -15.68 41.89 22.36
C PRO A 207 -15.86 40.45 21.83
N PRO A 208 -16.43 40.28 20.62
CA PRO A 208 -16.53 38.97 19.97
C PRO A 208 -15.13 38.40 19.66
N PRO A 209 -14.98 37.07 19.54
CA PRO A 209 -13.70 36.45 19.23
C PRO A 209 -13.15 36.97 17.90
N SER A 210 -11.89 37.42 17.92
CA SER A 210 -11.20 37.91 16.73
C SER A 210 -11.13 36.83 15.65
N ALA A 211 -11.30 37.25 14.38
CA ALA A 211 -11.19 36.35 13.24
C ALA A 211 -9.78 35.73 13.21
N PHE A 212 -9.70 34.41 13.37
CA PHE A 212 -8.43 33.69 13.31
C PHE A 212 -7.81 33.81 11.92
N SER A 213 -6.54 34.22 11.86
CA SER A 213 -5.72 34.06 10.67
C SER A 213 -5.65 32.59 10.27
N SER A 214 -5.66 32.31 8.96
CA SER A 214 -5.67 30.94 8.45
C SER A 214 -4.41 30.19 8.93
N PRO A 215 -4.58 29.01 9.58
CA PRO A 215 -3.44 28.29 10.12
C PRO A 215 -2.58 27.72 8.99
N SER A 216 -1.26 27.89 9.13
CA SER A 216 -0.28 27.48 8.12
C SER A 216 -0.41 26.01 7.74
N SER A 217 -0.58 25.77 6.44
CA SER A 217 -0.61 24.42 5.86
C SER A 217 0.63 23.62 6.29
N GLY A 218 0.40 22.40 6.81
CA GLY A 218 1.47 21.50 7.29
C GLY A 218 1.58 21.34 8.82
N LYS A 219 0.90 22.15 9.64
CA LYS A 219 0.81 21.90 11.10
C LYS A 219 0.09 20.57 11.41
N ASN A 220 0.51 19.86 12.46
CA ASN A 220 -0.06 18.57 12.84
C ASN A 220 -1.43 18.73 13.55
N PRO A 221 -2.45 17.88 13.27
CA PRO A 221 -3.76 17.96 13.94
C PRO A 221 -3.70 17.98 15.47
N VAL A 222 -2.84 17.17 16.08
CA VAL A 222 -2.67 17.10 17.55
C VAL A 222 -2.13 18.43 18.10
N MET A 223 -1.30 19.12 17.32
CA MET A 223 -0.67 20.38 17.71
C MET A 223 -1.68 21.52 17.65
N ILE A 224 -2.42 21.64 16.54
CA ILE A 224 -3.45 22.69 16.36
C ILE A 224 -4.55 22.56 17.42
N LEU A 225 -5.03 21.34 17.68
CA LEU A 225 -6.05 21.13 18.70
C LEU A 225 -5.56 21.49 20.11
N ASN A 226 -4.27 21.27 20.41
CA ASN A 226 -3.66 21.67 21.68
C ASN A 226 -3.27 23.17 21.71
N GLU A 227 -3.14 23.84 20.56
CA GLU A 227 -3.05 25.31 20.47
C GLU A 227 -4.41 25.97 20.80
N LEU A 228 -5.52 25.43 20.26
CA LEU A 228 -6.89 25.93 20.50
C LEU A 228 -7.48 25.53 21.87
N ARG A 229 -7.05 24.39 22.41
CA ARG A 229 -7.46 23.85 23.71
C ARG A 229 -6.25 23.20 24.43
N PRO A 230 -5.45 23.99 25.15
CA PRO A 230 -4.31 23.47 25.91
C PRO A 230 -4.73 22.47 27.00
N GLY A 231 -3.93 21.43 27.22
CA GLY A 231 -4.10 20.48 28.34
C GLY A 231 -5.00 19.27 28.06
N LEU A 232 -5.48 19.11 26.82
CA LEU A 232 -6.28 17.96 26.40
C LEU A 232 -5.57 16.62 26.61
N LYS A 233 -6.32 15.63 27.09
CA LYS A 233 -5.86 14.25 27.29
C LYS A 233 -6.40 13.36 26.18
N TYR A 234 -5.56 12.43 25.76
CA TYR A 234 -5.89 11.44 24.73
C TYR A 234 -5.82 10.05 25.35
N ASP A 235 -6.97 9.45 25.59
CA ASP A 235 -7.08 8.16 26.25
C ASP A 235 -7.11 7.01 25.25
N PHE A 236 -6.48 5.91 25.63
CA PHE A 236 -6.31 4.74 24.77
C PHE A 236 -7.49 3.80 24.97
N VAL A 237 -8.31 3.64 23.93
CA VAL A 237 -9.58 2.91 23.97
C VAL A 237 -9.35 1.42 23.73
N SER A 238 -8.70 1.05 22.62
CA SER A 238 -8.49 -0.35 22.24
C SER A 238 -7.30 -0.54 21.29
N GLU A 239 -6.84 -1.78 21.19
CA GLU A 239 -5.78 -2.23 20.28
C GLU A 239 -6.21 -3.58 19.71
N SER A 240 -6.36 -3.64 18.39
CA SER A 240 -6.92 -4.78 17.66
C SER A 240 -6.05 -5.15 16.46
N GLY A 241 -6.20 -6.39 15.96
CA GLY A 241 -5.37 -6.92 14.89
C GLY A 241 -3.99 -7.42 15.35
N GLU A 242 -3.36 -8.19 14.48
CA GLU A 242 -2.12 -8.93 14.75
C GLU A 242 -0.90 -8.01 14.95
N SER A 243 0.18 -8.54 15.55
CA SER A 243 1.43 -7.81 15.85
C SER A 243 2.07 -7.03 14.68
N HIS A 244 1.74 -7.37 13.44
CA HIS A 244 2.22 -6.71 12.23
C HIS A 244 1.14 -5.87 11.49
N ALA A 245 -0.12 -5.93 11.95
CA ALA A 245 -1.28 -5.21 11.40
C ALA A 245 -2.05 -4.39 12.47
N LYS A 246 -1.49 -4.19 13.67
CA LYS A 246 -2.14 -3.55 14.82
C LYS A 246 -2.80 -2.21 14.49
N ASN A 247 -4.11 -2.15 14.66
CA ASN A 247 -4.90 -0.93 14.71
C ASN A 247 -5.02 -0.48 16.18
N PHE A 248 -4.82 0.80 16.43
CA PHE A 248 -4.94 1.39 17.76
C PHE A 248 -6.03 2.45 17.73
N VAL A 249 -6.87 2.48 18.75
CA VAL A 249 -7.95 3.43 18.92
C VAL A 249 -7.61 4.37 20.07
N MET A 250 -7.71 5.67 19.81
CA MET A 250 -7.45 6.75 20.76
C MET A 250 -8.65 7.69 20.76
N SER A 251 -9.17 8.03 21.93
CA SER A 251 -10.18 9.08 22.09
C SER A 251 -9.53 10.40 22.54
N VAL A 252 -10.26 11.49 22.36
CA VAL A 252 -9.99 12.80 22.97
C VAL A 252 -11.33 13.44 23.33
N THR A 253 -11.49 13.90 24.57
CA THR A 253 -12.68 14.64 25.00
C THR A 253 -12.38 16.14 24.96
N VAL A 254 -13.13 16.87 24.15
CA VAL A 254 -12.99 18.32 23.91
C VAL A 254 -14.37 18.96 24.08
N ASP A 255 -14.46 20.00 24.88
CA ASP A 255 -15.69 20.78 25.11
C ASP A 255 -16.93 19.89 25.37
N ALA A 256 -16.76 18.94 26.30
CA ALA A 256 -17.68 17.87 26.71
C ALA A 256 -18.04 16.79 25.65
N GLN A 257 -17.59 16.92 24.40
CA GLN A 257 -17.79 15.91 23.35
C GLN A 257 -16.57 14.98 23.25
N THR A 258 -16.78 13.70 22.95
CA THR A 258 -15.68 12.71 22.82
C THR A 258 -15.52 12.25 21.38
N PHE A 259 -14.33 12.46 20.83
CA PHE A 259 -13.97 12.13 19.45
C PHE A 259 -13.00 10.95 19.41
N GLU A 260 -13.24 10.00 18.50
CA GLU A 260 -12.41 8.81 18.33
C GLU A 260 -11.56 8.90 17.07
N GLY A 261 -10.31 8.42 17.15
CA GLY A 261 -9.43 8.22 16.01
C GLY A 261 -8.74 6.86 16.08
N SER A 262 -8.92 6.06 15.03
CA SER A 262 -8.21 4.81 14.82
C SER A 262 -6.93 5.02 13.98
N GLY A 263 -6.00 4.06 14.00
CA GLY A 263 -4.84 4.03 13.10
C GLY A 263 -3.70 3.10 13.54
N ARG A 264 -2.82 2.75 12.59
CA ARG A 264 -1.71 1.77 12.73
C ARG A 264 -0.64 2.04 13.81
N ASN A 265 -0.76 3.10 14.58
CA ASN A 265 0.02 3.38 15.79
C ASN A 265 -0.69 4.47 16.62
N LYS A 266 -0.41 4.51 17.92
CA LYS A 266 -1.04 5.47 18.86
C LYS A 266 -0.80 6.95 18.49
N LYS A 267 0.25 7.30 17.72
CA LYS A 267 0.48 8.68 17.23
C LYS A 267 -0.48 9.05 16.08
N LEU A 268 -0.69 8.16 15.11
CA LEU A 268 -1.63 8.38 14.00
C LEU A 268 -3.09 8.35 14.49
N ALA A 269 -3.40 7.43 15.41
CA ALA A 269 -4.71 7.35 16.04
C ALA A 269 -5.07 8.66 16.78
N LYS A 270 -4.16 9.20 17.62
CA LYS A 270 -4.30 10.54 18.21
C LYS A 270 -4.50 11.64 17.16
N ALA A 271 -3.75 11.61 16.06
CA ALA A 271 -3.88 12.62 15.01
C ALA A 271 -5.24 12.58 14.30
N ARG A 272 -5.83 11.39 14.08
CA ARG A 272 -7.20 11.30 13.55
C ARG A 272 -8.26 11.73 14.56
N ALA A 273 -8.10 11.38 15.84
CA ALA A 273 -9.00 11.84 16.91
C ALA A 273 -9.00 13.37 17.01
N ALA A 274 -7.81 13.97 16.91
CA ALA A 274 -7.64 15.41 16.88
C ALA A 274 -8.27 16.05 15.63
N GLN A 275 -8.07 15.45 14.45
CA GLN A 275 -8.67 15.93 13.19
C GLN A 275 -10.20 15.86 13.21
N ALA A 276 -10.78 14.81 13.80
CA ALA A 276 -12.23 14.70 13.99
C ALA A 276 -12.77 15.82 14.90
N ALA A 277 -12.13 16.06 16.05
CA ALA A 277 -12.52 17.15 16.96
C ALA A 277 -12.37 18.55 16.30
N LEU A 278 -11.29 18.78 15.54
CA LEU A 278 -11.08 20.03 14.79
C LEU A 278 -12.15 20.26 13.72
N SER A 279 -12.49 19.22 12.96
CA SER A 279 -13.53 19.31 11.94
C SER A 279 -14.94 19.48 12.52
N ALA A 280 -15.21 18.95 13.72
CA ALA A 280 -16.54 19.00 14.33
C ALA A 280 -16.79 20.26 15.17
N LEU A 281 -15.81 20.71 15.96
CA LEU A 281 -15.98 21.85 16.88
C LEU A 281 -15.54 23.19 16.29
N PHE A 282 -14.57 23.19 15.38
CA PHE A 282 -13.98 24.41 14.82
C PHE A 282 -14.23 24.54 13.30
N ASN A 283 -14.97 23.60 12.71
CA ASN A 283 -15.16 23.43 11.26
C ASN A 283 -13.84 23.39 10.45
N MET A 284 -12.74 23.04 11.10
CA MET A 284 -11.40 23.06 10.53
C MET A 284 -11.11 21.75 9.80
N GLN A 285 -11.40 21.71 8.50
CA GLN A 285 -10.88 20.66 7.64
C GLN A 285 -9.37 20.87 7.46
N LEU A 286 -8.57 20.07 8.16
CA LEU A 286 -7.15 19.92 7.82
C LEU A 286 -7.04 19.10 6.56
N ASP A 287 -6.73 19.79 5.46
CA ASP A 287 -6.72 19.23 4.11
C ASP A 287 -5.95 17.93 4.05
N GLN A 288 -6.69 16.85 3.81
CA GLN A 288 -6.12 15.71 3.14
C GLN A 288 -5.77 16.19 1.73
N THR A 289 -4.47 16.32 1.45
CA THR A 289 -3.90 16.73 0.14
C THR A 289 -4.82 16.28 -1.00
N PRO A 290 -5.24 17.15 -1.95
CA PRO A 290 -6.36 16.86 -2.87
C PRO A 290 -6.33 15.47 -3.52
N SER A 291 -5.13 14.98 -3.84
CA SER A 291 -4.81 13.60 -4.22
C SER A 291 -5.34 12.47 -3.30
N ARG A 292 -5.94 12.75 -2.14
CA ARG A 292 -6.51 11.78 -1.21
C ARG A 292 -8.03 11.87 -1.05
N GLN A 293 -8.65 12.93 -1.57
CA GLN A 293 -10.10 13.06 -1.54
C GLN A 293 -10.74 12.03 -2.49
N PRO A 294 -11.86 11.38 -2.12
CA PRO A 294 -12.56 10.48 -3.03
C PRO A 294 -13.08 11.21 -4.26
N ILE A 295 -12.90 10.64 -5.45
CA ILE A 295 -13.51 11.15 -6.68
C ILE A 295 -14.91 10.55 -6.78
N PRO A 296 -16.00 11.36 -6.81
CA PRO A 296 -17.37 10.88 -6.93
C PRO A 296 -17.62 10.05 -8.19
N ARG A 297 -18.73 9.31 -8.21
CA ARG A 297 -19.20 8.59 -9.40
C ARG A 297 -19.93 9.56 -10.34
N GLU A 298 -19.79 9.37 -11.65
CA GLU A 298 -20.76 9.92 -12.60
C GLU A 298 -22.06 9.08 -12.58
N GLY A 299 -23.20 9.73 -12.29
CA GLY A 299 -24.51 9.09 -12.18
C GLY A 299 -24.93 8.74 -10.74
N LEU A 300 -25.76 7.69 -10.59
CA LEU A 300 -26.42 7.38 -9.32
C LEU A 300 -25.44 6.90 -8.22
N GLN A 301 -25.28 7.72 -7.18
CA GLN A 301 -24.47 7.45 -6.00
C GLN A 301 -25.38 7.33 -4.76
N LEU A 302 -25.59 6.09 -4.29
CA LEU A 302 -26.55 5.76 -3.21
C LEU A 302 -26.03 6.02 -1.78
N HIS A 303 -24.73 6.26 -1.62
CA HIS A 303 -24.05 6.31 -0.33
C HIS A 303 -22.96 7.38 -0.28
N LEU A 304 -22.58 7.84 0.92
CA LEU A 304 -21.47 8.78 1.11
C LEU A 304 -20.12 8.08 0.82
N PRO A 305 -19.20 8.67 0.01
CA PRO A 305 -17.99 8.00 -0.50
C PRO A 305 -17.15 7.27 0.54
N GLN A 306 -16.78 7.98 1.62
CA GLN A 306 -15.86 7.44 2.62
C GLN A 306 -16.52 6.37 3.50
N VAL A 307 -17.81 6.52 3.82
CA VAL A 307 -18.58 5.54 4.60
C VAL A 307 -18.71 4.22 3.84
N LEU A 308 -19.02 4.29 2.53
CA LEU A 308 -19.05 3.11 1.66
C LEU A 308 -17.66 2.48 1.53
N ALA A 309 -16.62 3.28 1.35
CA ALA A 309 -15.24 2.80 1.21
C ALA A 309 -14.77 2.03 2.45
N ASP A 310 -14.96 2.59 3.64
CA ASP A 310 -14.58 1.95 4.89
C ASP A 310 -15.48 0.73 5.20
N ALA A 311 -16.77 0.76 4.87
CA ALA A 311 -17.65 -0.39 5.06
C ALA A 311 -17.29 -1.58 4.16
N VAL A 312 -17.13 -1.36 2.85
CA VAL A 312 -16.74 -2.38 1.87
C VAL A 312 -15.35 -2.95 2.21
N SER A 313 -14.41 -2.10 2.61
CA SER A 313 -13.08 -2.54 3.06
C SER A 313 -13.15 -3.43 4.30
N ARG A 314 -13.97 -3.05 5.29
CA ARG A 314 -14.14 -3.81 6.53
C ARG A 314 -14.75 -5.18 6.24
N LEU A 315 -15.88 -5.22 5.52
CA LEU A 315 -16.59 -6.45 5.17
C LEU A 315 -15.68 -7.48 4.43
N VAL A 316 -14.84 -7.03 3.49
CA VAL A 316 -13.91 -7.94 2.79
C VAL A 316 -12.76 -8.42 3.69
N VAL A 317 -12.28 -7.58 4.62
CA VAL A 317 -11.24 -7.98 5.60
C VAL A 317 -11.82 -8.93 6.66
N ASP A 318 -13.00 -8.63 7.20
CA ASP A 318 -13.69 -9.44 8.20
C ASP A 318 -14.05 -10.82 7.64
N LYS A 319 -14.59 -10.88 6.40
CA LYS A 319 -14.88 -12.15 5.74
C LYS A 319 -13.61 -12.96 5.41
N PHE A 320 -12.48 -12.29 5.14
CA PHE A 320 -11.20 -12.98 5.01
C PHE A 320 -10.67 -13.50 6.36
N SER A 321 -10.89 -12.76 7.47
CA SER A 321 -10.59 -13.22 8.84
C SER A 321 -11.36 -14.50 9.17
N GLU A 322 -12.68 -14.48 8.96
CA GLU A 322 -13.58 -15.61 9.18
C GLU A 322 -13.13 -16.85 8.38
N LEU A 323 -12.85 -16.68 7.08
CA LEU A 323 -12.45 -17.77 6.18
C LEU A 323 -11.00 -18.29 6.44
N THR A 324 -10.24 -17.67 7.34
CA THR A 324 -8.83 -18.04 7.62
C THR A 324 -8.54 -18.23 9.11
N ASP A 325 -9.55 -18.63 9.88
CA ASP A 325 -9.44 -18.96 11.30
C ASP A 325 -8.88 -17.77 12.12
N ASN A 326 -9.42 -16.57 11.87
CA ASN A 326 -8.94 -15.29 12.38
C ASN A 326 -7.46 -15.04 12.07
N PHE A 327 -7.10 -15.18 10.79
CA PHE A 327 -5.75 -15.05 10.22
C PHE A 327 -4.73 -16.11 10.69
N THR A 328 -5.11 -17.08 11.53
CA THR A 328 -4.17 -18.12 12.00
C THR A 328 -3.84 -19.19 10.96
N SER A 329 -4.70 -19.38 9.97
CA SER A 329 -4.49 -20.31 8.85
C SER A 329 -3.27 -19.91 8.00
N PRO A 330 -2.42 -20.85 7.53
CA PRO A 330 -1.26 -20.54 6.68
C PRO A 330 -1.65 -19.80 5.38
N HIS A 331 -2.90 -19.95 4.92
CA HIS A 331 -3.43 -19.29 3.73
C HIS A 331 -3.88 -17.83 3.98
N ALA A 332 -3.92 -17.37 5.23
CA ALA A 332 -4.10 -15.96 5.59
C ALA A 332 -2.95 -15.07 5.09
N ARG A 333 -1.73 -15.63 5.00
CA ARG A 333 -0.53 -14.89 4.59
C ARG A 333 -0.70 -14.33 3.18
N ARG A 334 -0.90 -13.01 3.09
CA ARG A 334 -1.15 -12.27 1.85
C ARG A 334 -0.18 -11.10 1.63
N LYS A 335 -0.14 -10.59 0.40
CA LYS A 335 0.37 -9.25 0.06
C LYS A 335 -0.71 -8.29 -0.44
N VAL A 336 -1.71 -8.82 -1.12
CA VAL A 336 -2.87 -8.08 -1.62
C VAL A 336 -4.10 -8.91 -1.31
N LEU A 337 -5.10 -8.28 -0.71
CA LEU A 337 -6.47 -8.76 -0.62
C LEU A 337 -7.29 -8.04 -1.69
N ALA A 338 -8.23 -8.71 -2.33
CA ALA A 338 -9.27 -8.08 -3.13
C ALA A 338 -10.58 -8.84 -2.97
N GLY A 339 -11.68 -8.12 -3.07
CA GLY A 339 -13.02 -8.70 -2.98
C GLY A 339 -14.04 -7.82 -3.66
N VAL A 340 -15.23 -8.38 -3.87
CA VAL A 340 -16.38 -7.63 -4.37
C VAL A 340 -17.49 -7.71 -3.34
N VAL A 341 -18.03 -6.54 -3.01
CA VAL A 341 -19.23 -6.38 -2.18
C VAL A 341 -20.37 -5.91 -3.08
N MET A 342 -21.57 -6.40 -2.82
CA MET A 342 -22.81 -5.95 -3.45
C MET A 342 -23.63 -5.14 -2.45
N THR A 343 -24.26 -4.05 -2.89
CA THR A 343 -25.32 -3.36 -2.12
C THR A 343 -26.66 -3.48 -2.83
N THR A 344 -27.74 -3.39 -2.03
CA THR A 344 -29.14 -3.37 -2.48
C THR A 344 -29.81 -2.11 -1.94
N GLY A 345 -29.91 -1.07 -2.75
CA GLY A 345 -30.49 0.21 -2.32
C GLY A 345 -29.55 1.04 -1.44
N THR A 346 -30.09 1.75 -0.44
CA THR A 346 -29.40 2.87 0.23
C THR A 346 -28.75 2.54 1.57
N ASP A 347 -29.15 1.49 2.29
CA ASP A 347 -28.46 1.11 3.54
C ASP A 347 -27.20 0.27 3.25
N VAL A 348 -26.05 0.79 3.68
CA VAL A 348 -24.75 0.13 3.60
C VAL A 348 -24.69 -1.12 4.51
N LYS A 349 -25.63 -1.28 5.46
CA LYS A 349 -25.72 -2.48 6.31
C LYS A 349 -26.19 -3.74 5.57
N GLU A 350 -26.92 -3.61 4.47
CA GLU A 350 -27.34 -4.75 3.62
C GLU A 350 -26.20 -5.28 2.73
N ALA A 351 -25.02 -4.65 2.78
CA ALA A 351 -23.92 -4.94 1.87
C ALA A 351 -23.36 -6.38 2.04
N GLN A 352 -23.52 -7.21 1.02
CA GLN A 352 -23.09 -8.62 1.03
C GLN A 352 -21.72 -8.80 0.36
N VAL A 353 -20.80 -9.51 1.02
CA VAL A 353 -19.53 -9.93 0.40
C VAL A 353 -19.79 -11.05 -0.61
N ILE A 354 -19.62 -10.75 -1.90
CA ILE A 354 -19.85 -11.69 -3.00
C ILE A 354 -18.62 -12.57 -3.23
N CYS A 355 -17.42 -12.02 -3.14
CA CYS A 355 -16.19 -12.79 -3.28
C CYS A 355 -15.01 -12.17 -2.52
N VAL A 356 -14.06 -13.04 -2.16
CA VAL A 356 -12.80 -12.69 -1.47
C VAL A 356 -11.66 -13.43 -2.16
N SER A 357 -10.51 -12.79 -2.29
CA SER A 357 -9.36 -13.36 -3.00
C SER A 357 -8.02 -12.72 -2.62
N THR A 358 -6.94 -13.47 -2.81
CA THR A 358 -5.55 -12.99 -2.60
C THR A 358 -4.66 -13.39 -3.77
N GLY A 359 -3.49 -12.76 -3.89
CA GLY A 359 -2.44 -13.16 -4.82
C GLY A 359 -1.78 -11.99 -5.55
N THR A 360 -0.57 -12.22 -6.07
CA THR A 360 0.32 -11.17 -6.64
C THR A 360 1.20 -11.66 -7.79
N LYS A 361 0.83 -12.76 -8.44
CA LYS A 361 1.65 -13.45 -9.44
C LYS A 361 0.83 -13.91 -10.65
N CYS A 362 1.53 -14.29 -11.70
CA CYS A 362 0.98 -14.92 -12.89
C CYS A 362 1.65 -16.29 -13.13
N ILE A 363 1.01 -17.08 -13.99
CA ILE A 363 1.54 -18.36 -14.46
C ILE A 363 2.89 -18.16 -15.16
N ASN A 364 3.76 -19.16 -15.11
CA ASN A 364 4.90 -19.25 -16.03
C ASN A 364 4.45 -19.72 -17.42
N GLY A 365 5.20 -19.41 -18.47
CA GLY A 365 4.94 -19.85 -19.86
C GLY A 365 4.77 -21.37 -19.98
N GLU A 366 5.68 -22.12 -19.37
CA GLU A 366 5.74 -23.59 -19.35
C GLU A 366 4.47 -24.30 -18.86
N TYR A 367 3.66 -23.65 -18.01
CA TYR A 367 2.44 -24.22 -17.43
C TYR A 367 1.15 -23.76 -18.12
N MET A 368 1.23 -23.02 -19.22
CA MET A 368 0.04 -22.62 -19.97
C MET A 368 -0.77 -23.82 -20.45
N SER A 369 -2.09 -23.75 -20.26
CA SER A 369 -3.03 -24.76 -20.75
C SER A 369 -3.79 -24.27 -21.98
N ASP A 370 -3.60 -25.03 -23.05
CA ASP A 370 -4.40 -25.20 -24.26
C ASP A 370 -5.92 -25.35 -23.96
N ARG A 371 -6.28 -26.39 -23.19
CA ARG A 371 -7.64 -26.80 -22.81
C ARG A 371 -8.30 -25.89 -21.76
N GLY A 372 -7.70 -24.73 -21.49
CA GLY A 372 -8.23 -23.71 -20.59
C GLY A 372 -8.24 -24.07 -19.11
N LEU A 373 -7.50 -25.10 -18.70
CA LEU A 373 -7.51 -25.70 -17.36
C LEU A 373 -6.68 -24.94 -16.31
N ALA A 374 -5.90 -23.94 -16.72
CA ALA A 374 -5.01 -23.18 -15.85
C ALA A 374 -5.38 -21.68 -15.79
N LEU A 375 -5.06 -21.03 -14.66
CA LEU A 375 -5.24 -19.60 -14.42
C LEU A 375 -3.98 -18.79 -14.79
N ASN A 376 -4.01 -18.06 -15.90
CA ASN A 376 -2.87 -17.25 -16.35
C ASN A 376 -2.45 -16.11 -15.41
N ASP A 377 -3.35 -15.62 -14.57
CA ASP A 377 -3.15 -14.42 -13.76
C ASP A 377 -3.92 -14.55 -12.45
N CYS A 378 -3.14 -14.61 -11.37
CA CYS A 378 -3.58 -14.85 -10.01
C CYS A 378 -3.25 -13.66 -9.11
N HIS A 379 -3.37 -12.44 -9.65
CA HIS A 379 -3.54 -11.24 -8.83
C HIS A 379 -4.96 -11.20 -8.25
N ALA A 380 -5.06 -10.83 -6.98
CA ALA A 380 -6.32 -10.79 -6.24
C ALA A 380 -7.45 -10.11 -7.02
N GLU A 381 -7.23 -8.89 -7.54
CA GLU A 381 -8.24 -8.11 -8.26
C GLU A 381 -8.71 -8.78 -9.58
N ILE A 382 -7.90 -9.66 -10.17
CA ILE A 382 -8.25 -10.44 -11.37
C ILE A 382 -9.05 -11.71 -10.99
N ILE A 383 -8.71 -12.30 -9.85
CA ILE A 383 -9.39 -13.48 -9.28
C ILE A 383 -10.77 -13.09 -8.72
N ALA A 384 -10.87 -11.97 -7.99
CA ALA A 384 -12.14 -11.40 -7.53
C ALA A 384 -13.16 -11.25 -8.67
N ARG A 385 -12.73 -10.74 -9.84
CA ARG A 385 -13.59 -10.67 -11.03
C ARG A 385 -14.00 -12.05 -11.55
N ARG A 386 -13.12 -13.05 -11.56
CA ARG A 386 -13.49 -14.42 -11.98
C ARG A 386 -14.51 -15.04 -11.04
N SER A 387 -14.32 -14.87 -9.73
CA SER A 387 -15.28 -15.25 -8.69
C SER A 387 -16.64 -14.57 -8.91
N LEU A 388 -16.64 -13.26 -9.22
CA LEU A 388 -17.86 -12.52 -9.53
C LEU A 388 -18.56 -13.03 -10.80
N ILE A 389 -17.84 -13.36 -11.87
CA ILE A 389 -18.44 -14.01 -13.06
C ILE A 389 -19.06 -15.37 -12.69
N ARG A 390 -18.42 -16.13 -11.77
CA ARG A 390 -18.99 -17.39 -11.26
C ARG A 390 -20.26 -17.14 -10.44
N TYR A 391 -20.32 -16.09 -9.62
CA TYR A 391 -21.54 -15.66 -8.93
C TYR A 391 -22.65 -15.25 -9.90
N LEU A 392 -22.35 -14.45 -10.93
CA LEU A 392 -23.34 -14.02 -11.94
C LEU A 392 -23.97 -15.22 -12.67
N TYR A 393 -23.20 -16.29 -12.97
CA TYR A 393 -23.80 -17.53 -13.50
C TYR A 393 -24.73 -18.21 -12.48
N THR A 394 -24.39 -18.22 -11.19
CA THR A 394 -25.30 -18.75 -10.14
C THR A 394 -26.58 -17.93 -10.03
N GLN A 395 -26.49 -16.61 -10.20
CA GLN A 395 -27.64 -15.71 -10.18
C GLN A 395 -28.60 -15.92 -11.36
N LEU A 396 -28.09 -16.32 -12.54
CA LEU A 396 -28.93 -16.79 -13.66
C LEU A 396 -29.49 -18.21 -13.42
N GLU A 397 -28.70 -19.12 -12.83
CA GLU A 397 -29.19 -20.44 -12.43
C GLU A 397 -30.33 -20.36 -11.39
N PHE A 398 -30.27 -19.39 -10.46
CA PHE A 398 -31.35 -19.06 -9.52
C PHE A 398 -32.59 -18.46 -10.21
N PHE A 399 -32.41 -17.54 -11.17
CA PHE A 399 -33.54 -16.99 -11.96
C PHE A 399 -34.31 -18.10 -12.70
N LEU A 400 -33.60 -19.14 -13.16
CA LEU A 400 -34.13 -20.30 -13.88
C LEU A 400 -34.51 -21.48 -12.98
N SER A 401 -34.60 -21.27 -11.67
CA SER A 401 -35.12 -22.27 -10.75
C SER A 401 -36.65 -22.25 -10.74
N ASN A 402 -37.26 -23.42 -10.50
CA ASN A 402 -38.72 -23.51 -10.32
C ASN A 402 -39.17 -23.08 -8.91
N SER A 403 -38.23 -22.72 -8.02
CA SER A 403 -38.52 -22.25 -6.67
C SER A 403 -38.75 -20.74 -6.67
N LYS A 404 -39.90 -20.31 -6.15
CA LYS A 404 -40.21 -18.87 -6.02
C LYS A 404 -39.19 -18.13 -5.16
N GLU A 405 -38.65 -18.79 -4.14
CA GLU A 405 -37.63 -18.18 -3.28
C GLU A 405 -36.31 -17.94 -4.03
N ASP A 406 -35.82 -18.94 -4.77
CA ASP A 406 -34.54 -18.84 -5.48
C ASP A 406 -34.66 -17.87 -6.66
N HIS A 407 -35.81 -17.85 -7.34
CA HIS A 407 -36.11 -16.82 -8.33
C HIS A 407 -36.06 -15.40 -7.71
N GLN A 408 -36.64 -15.19 -6.52
CA GLN A 408 -36.58 -13.91 -5.80
C GLN A 408 -35.15 -13.54 -5.37
N LYS A 409 -34.33 -14.51 -4.95
CA LYS A 409 -32.91 -14.35 -4.62
C LYS A 409 -32.05 -13.90 -5.82
N SER A 410 -32.54 -14.02 -7.06
CA SER A 410 -31.81 -13.55 -8.24
C SER A 410 -31.70 -12.02 -8.29
N ILE A 411 -30.51 -11.49 -8.60
CA ILE A 411 -30.26 -10.06 -8.84
C ILE A 411 -30.71 -9.57 -10.23
N PHE A 412 -31.16 -10.47 -11.10
CA PHE A 412 -31.53 -10.16 -12.49
C PHE A 412 -33.02 -9.87 -12.66
N VAL A 413 -33.34 -9.09 -13.69
CA VAL A 413 -34.68 -8.97 -14.29
C VAL A 413 -34.57 -9.18 -15.80
N HIS A 414 -35.66 -9.66 -16.41
CA HIS A 414 -35.76 -9.82 -17.86
C HIS A 414 -35.77 -8.47 -18.59
N CYS A 415 -35.28 -8.43 -19.82
CA CYS A 415 -35.33 -7.26 -20.69
C CYS A 415 -36.28 -7.52 -21.87
N ASP A 416 -37.16 -6.58 -22.18
CA ASP A 416 -38.13 -6.71 -23.30
C ASP A 416 -37.44 -6.86 -24.66
N LYS A 417 -36.21 -6.33 -24.78
CA LYS A 417 -35.33 -6.46 -25.96
C LYS A 417 -34.51 -7.78 -25.98
N GLY A 418 -34.76 -8.69 -25.05
CA GLY A 418 -34.04 -9.96 -24.88
C GLY A 418 -32.93 -9.91 -23.83
N GLY A 419 -32.68 -11.07 -23.20
CA GLY A 419 -31.72 -11.25 -22.12
C GLY A 419 -32.14 -10.61 -20.79
N TYR A 420 -31.12 -10.26 -19.99
CA TYR A 420 -31.26 -9.87 -18.60
C TYR A 420 -30.45 -8.61 -18.27
N ARG A 421 -30.96 -7.81 -17.34
CA ARG A 421 -30.24 -6.69 -16.71
C ARG A 421 -30.26 -6.85 -15.19
N LEU A 422 -29.36 -6.16 -14.50
CA LEU A 422 -29.42 -6.09 -13.03
C LEU A 422 -30.66 -5.30 -12.59
N LYS A 423 -31.20 -5.67 -11.43
CA LYS A 423 -32.16 -4.82 -10.69
C LYS A 423 -31.53 -3.45 -10.42
N ASP A 424 -32.30 -2.37 -10.59
CA ASP A 424 -31.78 -0.99 -10.59
C ASP A 424 -31.14 -0.54 -9.26
N ASN A 425 -31.44 -1.25 -8.17
CA ASN A 425 -30.87 -1.02 -6.84
C ASN A 425 -29.59 -1.82 -6.55
N VAL A 426 -29.14 -2.69 -7.46
CA VAL A 426 -27.97 -3.57 -7.26
C VAL A 426 -26.68 -2.90 -7.75
N GLN A 427 -25.73 -2.66 -6.85
CA GLN A 427 -24.42 -2.12 -7.19
C GLN A 427 -23.27 -3.05 -6.74
N PHE A 428 -22.21 -3.13 -7.54
CA PHE A 428 -20.99 -3.89 -7.22
C PHE A 428 -19.80 -2.97 -6.93
N HIS A 429 -19.09 -3.25 -5.84
CA HIS A 429 -17.99 -2.45 -5.31
C HIS A 429 -16.72 -3.29 -5.23
N LEU A 430 -15.66 -2.89 -5.93
CA LEU A 430 -14.38 -3.59 -5.94
C LEU A 430 -13.46 -3.03 -4.85
N TYR A 431 -13.10 -3.85 -3.86
CA TYR A 431 -12.00 -3.55 -2.94
C TYR A 431 -10.69 -4.16 -3.45
N ILE A 432 -9.59 -3.40 -3.36
CA ILE A 432 -8.22 -3.90 -3.52
C ILE A 432 -7.38 -3.28 -2.40
N SER A 433 -6.67 -4.09 -1.62
CA SER A 433 -5.95 -3.59 -0.43
C SER A 433 -4.74 -2.69 -0.73
N THR A 434 -4.43 -2.49 -2.00
CA THR A 434 -3.40 -1.57 -2.51
C THR A 434 -3.66 -1.24 -3.98
N SER A 435 -3.25 -0.05 -4.45
CA SER A 435 -3.42 0.37 -5.85
C SER A 435 -2.97 -0.70 -6.86
N PRO A 436 -3.80 -1.07 -7.86
CA PRO A 436 -3.55 -2.20 -8.77
C PRO A 436 -2.24 -2.03 -9.54
N CYS A 437 -1.55 -3.13 -9.83
CA CYS A 437 -0.29 -3.04 -10.59
C CYS A 437 -0.53 -2.49 -12.01
N GLY A 438 0.38 -1.65 -12.50
CA GLY A 438 0.22 -0.89 -13.74
C GLY A 438 0.36 0.62 -13.50
N ASP A 439 -0.22 1.44 -14.38
CA ASP A 439 -0.15 2.92 -14.31
C ASP A 439 -0.61 3.51 -12.97
N ALA A 440 -1.61 2.89 -12.31
CA ALA A 440 -2.17 3.36 -11.04
C ALA A 440 -1.14 3.38 -9.88
N ARG A 441 0.05 2.80 -10.08
CA ARG A 441 1.16 2.77 -9.12
C ARG A 441 2.45 3.43 -9.65
N ILE A 442 2.39 4.21 -10.72
CA ILE A 442 3.55 4.93 -11.31
C ILE A 442 3.66 6.35 -10.74
N PHE A 443 3.95 6.42 -9.44
CA PHE A 443 4.19 7.64 -8.68
C PHE A 443 4.98 7.38 -7.40
N SER A 444 5.64 8.40 -6.87
CA SER A 444 6.16 8.41 -5.51
C SER A 444 5.03 8.78 -4.53
N PRO A 445 4.73 7.97 -3.50
CA PRO A 445 3.76 8.33 -2.46
C PRO A 445 4.16 9.52 -1.56
N HIS A 446 5.24 10.21 -1.91
CA HIS A 446 5.75 11.43 -1.28
C HIS A 446 5.82 12.61 -2.27
N GLU A 447 5.32 12.45 -3.50
CA GLU A 447 4.90 13.59 -4.32
C GLU A 447 3.75 14.29 -3.56
N ALA A 448 4.06 15.41 -2.90
CA ALA A 448 3.03 16.36 -2.53
C ALA A 448 2.43 16.95 -3.80
N GLY A 449 1.17 17.39 -3.74
CA GLY A 449 0.48 18.07 -4.85
C GLY A 449 1.07 19.46 -5.10
N VAL A 450 2.28 19.53 -5.64
CA VAL A 450 2.87 20.75 -6.17
C VAL A 450 2.29 20.96 -7.56
N GLU A 451 1.18 21.68 -7.60
CA GLU A 451 0.63 22.21 -8.84
C GLU A 451 1.64 23.18 -9.48
N ASP A 452 1.53 23.34 -10.80
CA ASP A 452 2.21 24.33 -11.66
C ASP A 452 3.76 24.36 -11.75
N GLN A 453 4.53 23.58 -10.98
CA GLN A 453 5.93 23.26 -11.35
C GLN A 453 6.03 21.85 -11.92
N GLY A 454 5.65 21.75 -13.21
CA GLY A 454 5.37 20.51 -13.93
C GLY A 454 6.30 19.32 -13.63
N ASP A 455 5.71 18.29 -13.03
CA ASP A 455 6.22 16.95 -12.72
C ASP A 455 7.64 16.65 -13.27
N ARG A 456 8.62 16.61 -12.36
CA ARG A 456 10.03 16.30 -12.65
C ARG A 456 10.38 14.82 -12.42
N HIS A 457 9.40 13.94 -12.16
CA HIS A 457 9.64 12.53 -11.86
C HIS A 457 10.15 11.79 -13.12
N PRO A 458 11.23 10.97 -13.04
CA PRO A 458 11.83 10.33 -14.22
C PRO A 458 10.85 9.51 -15.08
N ASN A 459 9.85 8.90 -14.45
CA ASN A 459 8.82 8.12 -15.14
C ASN A 459 7.66 8.95 -15.73
N ARG A 460 7.69 10.29 -15.75
CA ARG A 460 6.60 11.13 -16.31
C ARG A 460 6.23 10.73 -17.74
N LYS A 461 7.24 10.52 -18.60
CA LYS A 461 7.07 10.07 -20.00
C LYS A 461 6.48 8.65 -20.13
N ALA A 462 6.35 7.91 -19.02
CA ALA A 462 5.81 6.56 -18.94
C ALA A 462 4.52 6.45 -18.08
N ARG A 463 3.94 7.60 -17.66
CA ARG A 463 2.59 7.67 -17.09
C ARG A 463 1.56 7.44 -18.20
N GLY A 464 0.43 6.83 -17.87
CA GLY A 464 -0.63 6.44 -18.83
C GLY A 464 -0.31 5.20 -19.68
N GLN A 465 0.96 4.94 -20.04
CA GLN A 465 1.35 3.82 -20.91
C GLN A 465 0.82 2.46 -20.43
N LEU A 466 0.46 1.60 -21.39
CA LEU A 466 0.13 0.20 -21.17
C LEU A 466 1.33 -0.57 -20.63
N ARG A 467 1.09 -1.54 -19.73
CA ARG A 467 2.16 -2.26 -19.01
C ARG A 467 1.93 -3.76 -18.99
N THR A 468 3.01 -4.53 -19.06
CA THR A 468 3.00 -6.00 -18.88
C THR A 468 3.65 -6.39 -17.56
N LYS A 469 3.11 -7.42 -16.92
CA LYS A 469 3.62 -8.02 -15.69
C LYS A 469 4.96 -8.70 -15.95
N ILE A 470 5.78 -8.79 -14.92
CA ILE A 470 7.06 -9.52 -14.94
C ILE A 470 6.76 -10.96 -14.50
N GLU A 471 7.15 -11.92 -15.33
CA GLU A 471 7.02 -13.35 -15.03
C GLU A 471 7.83 -13.70 -13.77
N SER A 472 7.30 -14.60 -12.93
CA SER A 472 7.77 -14.86 -11.55
C SER A 472 7.84 -13.64 -10.59
N GLY A 473 7.50 -12.42 -11.04
CA GLY A 473 7.61 -11.17 -10.28
C GLY A 473 6.28 -10.49 -9.93
N GLU A 474 6.36 -9.45 -9.11
CA GLU A 474 5.21 -8.64 -8.64
C GLU A 474 5.05 -7.30 -9.42
N GLY A 475 6.03 -6.97 -10.27
CA GLY A 475 6.17 -5.68 -10.95
C GLY A 475 5.59 -5.63 -12.37
N THR A 476 5.65 -4.44 -13.00
CA THR A 476 5.26 -4.25 -14.40
C THR A 476 6.25 -3.37 -15.16
N ILE A 477 6.49 -3.69 -16.43
CA ILE A 477 7.26 -2.89 -17.39
C ILE A 477 6.32 -2.24 -18.41
N PRO A 478 6.68 -1.10 -19.04
CA PRO A 478 5.94 -0.59 -20.20
C PRO A 478 5.89 -1.61 -21.34
N VAL A 479 4.85 -1.56 -22.16
CA VAL A 479 4.81 -2.24 -23.45
C VAL A 479 5.77 -1.50 -24.42
N ARG A 480 6.55 -2.25 -25.21
CA ARG A 480 7.40 -1.67 -26.28
C ARG A 480 6.52 -1.21 -27.44
N SER A 481 6.94 -0.17 -28.17
CA SER A 481 6.17 0.40 -29.28
C SER A 481 5.93 -0.56 -30.47
N SER A 482 6.66 -1.66 -30.54
CA SER A 482 6.46 -2.75 -31.49
C SER A 482 5.17 -3.53 -31.21
N ASN A 483 4.42 -3.90 -32.25
CA ASN A 483 3.29 -4.82 -32.16
C ASN A 483 3.75 -6.27 -31.89
N THR A 484 4.27 -6.53 -30.68
CA THR A 484 4.72 -7.86 -30.26
C THR A 484 3.52 -8.81 -30.09
N ILE A 485 3.31 -9.65 -31.09
CA ILE A 485 2.44 -10.83 -31.01
C ILE A 485 3.18 -11.88 -30.17
N GLN A 486 2.46 -12.61 -29.32
CA GLN A 486 2.96 -13.82 -28.66
C GLN A 486 2.45 -15.02 -29.44
N THR A 487 3.34 -15.94 -29.82
CA THR A 487 2.97 -17.26 -30.34
C THR A 487 2.97 -18.29 -29.22
N TRP A 488 2.37 -19.46 -29.46
CA TRP A 488 2.29 -20.53 -28.47
C TRP A 488 3.63 -21.26 -28.31
N ASP A 489 4.28 -21.55 -29.43
CA ASP A 489 5.57 -22.23 -29.51
C ASP A 489 6.72 -21.39 -28.93
N GLY A 490 6.78 -20.09 -29.23
CA GLY A 490 7.79 -19.18 -28.68
C GLY A 490 7.76 -19.15 -27.15
N VAL A 491 6.56 -19.04 -26.56
CA VAL A 491 6.39 -19.07 -25.09
C VAL A 491 6.84 -20.40 -24.48
N LEU A 492 6.58 -21.53 -25.14
CA LEU A 492 7.07 -22.84 -24.66
C LEU A 492 8.57 -23.05 -24.88
N GLN A 493 9.18 -22.38 -25.87
CA GLN A 493 10.62 -22.33 -26.10
C GLN A 493 11.35 -21.35 -25.14
N GLY A 494 10.62 -20.65 -24.27
CA GLY A 494 11.19 -19.75 -23.25
C GLY A 494 11.03 -18.25 -23.53
N GLU A 495 10.27 -17.84 -24.55
CA GLU A 495 9.86 -16.43 -24.66
C GLU A 495 9.00 -16.03 -23.46
N ARG A 496 9.36 -14.90 -22.83
CA ARG A 496 8.70 -14.44 -21.61
C ARG A 496 7.20 -14.17 -21.81
N LEU A 497 6.39 -14.75 -20.93
CA LEU A 497 4.94 -14.65 -20.98
C LEU A 497 4.41 -13.25 -20.61
N LEU A 498 4.06 -12.45 -21.62
CA LEU A 498 3.54 -11.09 -21.45
C LEU A 498 2.05 -11.08 -21.08
N THR A 499 1.77 -10.72 -19.84
CA THR A 499 0.40 -10.57 -19.29
C THR A 499 0.13 -9.10 -18.94
N MET A 500 -0.91 -8.49 -19.51
CA MET A 500 -1.27 -7.08 -19.23
C MET A 500 -1.47 -6.78 -17.74
N SER A 501 -1.16 -5.56 -17.32
CA SER A 501 -1.28 -5.11 -15.93
C SER A 501 -2.72 -5.09 -15.41
N CYS A 502 -2.89 -4.99 -14.10
CA CYS A 502 -4.22 -4.88 -13.50
C CYS A 502 -4.88 -3.53 -13.79
N SER A 503 -4.11 -2.44 -13.83
CA SER A 503 -4.60 -1.11 -14.22
C SER A 503 -5.22 -1.14 -15.62
N ASP A 504 -4.54 -1.76 -16.58
CA ASP A 504 -5.02 -1.87 -17.97
C ASP A 504 -6.23 -2.79 -18.09
N LYS A 505 -6.30 -3.84 -17.27
CA LYS A 505 -7.46 -4.74 -17.20
C LYS A 505 -8.68 -4.07 -16.59
N ILE A 506 -8.54 -3.29 -15.52
CA ILE A 506 -9.67 -2.58 -14.91
C ILE A 506 -10.14 -1.45 -15.82
N ALA A 507 -9.23 -0.69 -16.45
CA ALA A 507 -9.59 0.28 -17.50
C ALA A 507 -10.37 -0.37 -18.64
N ARG A 508 -9.97 -1.58 -19.06
CA ARG A 508 -10.77 -2.37 -20.02
C ARG A 508 -12.16 -2.71 -19.49
N TRP A 509 -12.30 -3.11 -18.22
CA TRP A 509 -13.61 -3.43 -17.63
C TRP A 509 -14.50 -2.19 -17.50
N ASN A 510 -13.92 -1.00 -17.36
CA ASN A 510 -14.65 0.26 -17.43
C ASN A 510 -15.18 0.59 -18.85
N VAL A 511 -14.79 -0.13 -19.91
CA VAL A 511 -15.34 0.05 -21.26
C VAL A 511 -16.20 -1.13 -21.71
N VAL A 512 -15.70 -2.35 -21.61
CA VAL A 512 -16.42 -3.55 -22.12
C VAL A 512 -17.23 -4.28 -21.02
N GLY A 513 -17.30 -3.69 -19.83
CA GLY A 513 -17.90 -4.30 -18.65
C GLY A 513 -17.07 -5.44 -18.03
N ILE A 514 -17.41 -5.75 -16.78
CA ILE A 514 -16.79 -6.82 -15.99
C ILE A 514 -17.26 -8.22 -16.41
N GLN A 515 -18.43 -8.36 -17.01
CA GLN A 515 -19.07 -9.65 -17.31
C GLN A 515 -18.28 -10.47 -18.36
N GLY A 516 -17.73 -9.82 -19.38
CA GLY A 516 -16.99 -10.49 -20.46
C GLY A 516 -17.86 -11.07 -21.58
N SER A 517 -17.24 -11.40 -22.72
CA SER A 517 -17.90 -11.78 -23.98
C SER A 517 -18.91 -12.92 -23.86
N LEU A 518 -18.63 -13.93 -23.03
CA LEU A 518 -19.54 -15.05 -22.83
C LEU A 518 -20.81 -14.65 -22.05
N MET A 519 -20.68 -13.84 -21.00
CA MET A 519 -21.84 -13.43 -20.20
C MET A 519 -22.76 -12.45 -20.97
N SER A 520 -22.23 -11.68 -21.92
CA SER A 520 -23.04 -10.79 -22.78
C SER A 520 -24.02 -11.49 -23.72
N TYR A 521 -24.02 -12.82 -23.81
CA TYR A 521 -25.13 -13.58 -24.39
C TYR A 521 -26.41 -13.47 -23.56
N PHE A 522 -26.24 -13.42 -22.23
CA PHE A 522 -27.31 -13.39 -21.26
C PHE A 522 -27.59 -11.97 -20.77
N THR A 523 -26.55 -11.19 -20.45
CA THR A 523 -26.68 -9.92 -19.74
C THR A 523 -26.30 -8.70 -20.56
N GLU A 524 -26.87 -7.55 -20.19
CA GLU A 524 -26.32 -6.25 -20.57
C GLU A 524 -24.92 -6.03 -19.94
N PRO A 525 -24.14 -5.03 -20.39
CA PRO A 525 -22.82 -4.74 -19.81
C PRO A 525 -22.91 -4.32 -18.34
N ILE A 526 -22.18 -5.02 -17.47
CA ILE A 526 -22.15 -4.75 -16.02
C ILE A 526 -20.84 -4.03 -15.71
N TYR A 527 -20.88 -3.00 -14.86
CA TYR A 527 -19.71 -2.24 -14.44
C TYR A 527 -19.58 -2.20 -12.90
N PHE A 528 -18.36 -1.97 -12.41
CA PHE A 528 -18.18 -1.63 -10.99
C PHE A 528 -18.69 -0.21 -10.74
N SER A 529 -19.42 -0.02 -9.63
CA SER A 529 -19.94 1.27 -9.18
C SER A 529 -18.92 2.04 -8.33
N SER A 530 -18.01 1.33 -7.66
CA SER A 530 -16.82 1.92 -7.01
C SER A 530 -15.59 1.01 -7.10
N ILE A 531 -14.42 1.64 -7.02
CA ILE A 531 -13.11 1.01 -6.85
C ILE A 531 -12.46 1.64 -5.62
N ILE A 532 -12.26 0.83 -4.58
CA ILE A 532 -11.84 1.27 -3.25
C ILE A 532 -10.46 0.69 -2.94
N LEU A 533 -9.52 1.55 -2.56
CA LEU A 533 -8.14 1.17 -2.29
C LEU A 533 -7.78 1.18 -0.82
N GLY A 534 -7.36 0.02 -0.32
CA GLY A 534 -6.84 -0.13 1.04
C GLY A 534 -5.49 0.57 1.27
N SER A 535 -4.70 0.87 0.23
CA SER A 535 -3.44 1.61 0.35
C SER A 535 -2.95 2.13 -1.01
N LEU A 536 -2.00 3.07 -0.99
CA LEU A 536 -1.46 3.73 -2.20
C LEU A 536 -2.55 4.39 -3.08
N TYR A 537 -3.64 4.88 -2.46
CA TYR A 537 -4.59 5.73 -3.14
C TYR A 537 -3.95 7.07 -3.51
N HIS A 538 -4.15 7.51 -4.75
CA HIS A 538 -3.86 8.85 -5.25
C HIS A 538 -4.86 9.16 -6.36
N ALA A 539 -5.69 10.18 -6.16
CA ALA A 539 -6.84 10.53 -7.00
C ALA A 539 -6.47 10.54 -8.49
N ASP A 540 -5.56 11.44 -8.87
CA ASP A 540 -5.15 11.74 -10.26
C ASP A 540 -4.46 10.57 -10.98
N HIS A 541 -3.83 9.69 -10.21
CA HIS A 541 -3.11 8.54 -10.76
C HIS A 541 -4.03 7.34 -10.90
N LEU A 542 -5.04 7.23 -10.04
CA LEU A 542 -6.08 6.22 -10.17
C LEU A 542 -7.08 6.60 -11.26
N SER A 543 -7.58 7.85 -11.31
CA SER A 543 -8.48 8.32 -12.38
C SER A 543 -7.84 8.20 -13.75
N ARG A 544 -6.59 8.65 -13.92
CA ARG A 544 -5.81 8.47 -15.14
C ARG A 544 -5.73 7.00 -15.53
N ALA A 545 -5.31 6.14 -14.60
CA ALA A 545 -5.11 4.72 -14.89
C ALA A 545 -6.42 3.97 -15.19
N MET A 546 -7.55 4.37 -14.57
CA MET A 546 -8.85 3.70 -14.67
C MET A 546 -9.73 4.19 -15.81
N TYR A 547 -9.64 5.46 -16.23
CA TYR A 547 -10.45 5.99 -17.35
C TYR A 547 -9.87 7.22 -18.08
N GLN A 548 -9.25 8.21 -17.41
CA GLN A 548 -8.97 9.50 -18.10
C GLN A 548 -7.99 9.36 -19.27
N ARG A 549 -7.04 8.41 -19.20
CA ARG A 549 -6.07 8.13 -20.29
C ARG A 549 -6.68 7.53 -21.55
N ILE A 550 -7.98 7.24 -21.54
CA ILE A 550 -8.80 6.77 -22.67
C ILE A 550 -10.12 7.54 -22.72
N ALA A 551 -10.13 8.81 -22.27
CA ALA A 551 -11.33 9.66 -22.30
C ALA A 551 -11.86 9.87 -23.73
N ASP A 552 -10.96 10.04 -24.70
CA ASP A 552 -11.26 10.32 -26.11
C ASP A 552 -11.59 9.05 -26.92
N ILE A 553 -12.35 8.14 -26.30
CA ILE A 553 -12.79 6.87 -26.88
C ILE A 553 -14.08 7.06 -27.69
N GLU A 554 -13.96 6.83 -28.99
CA GLU A 554 -15.05 6.89 -29.98
C GLU A 554 -15.54 5.46 -30.35
N ASP A 555 -16.50 5.35 -31.27
CA ASP A 555 -16.99 4.09 -31.86
C ASP A 555 -17.50 3.01 -30.88
N LEU A 556 -18.00 3.38 -29.69
CA LEU A 556 -18.61 2.41 -28.77
C LEU A 556 -20.03 2.01 -29.24
N PRO A 557 -20.38 0.70 -29.29
CA PRO A 557 -21.76 0.27 -29.52
C PRO A 557 -22.66 0.73 -28.38
N GLN A 558 -23.92 1.08 -28.67
CA GLN A 558 -24.86 1.80 -27.79
C GLN A 558 -25.00 1.28 -26.34
N GLN A 559 -24.77 -0.02 -26.10
CA GLN A 559 -24.85 -0.65 -24.77
C GLN A 559 -23.59 -0.44 -23.91
N PHE A 560 -22.47 -0.04 -24.50
CA PHE A 560 -21.18 0.11 -23.85
C PHE A 560 -20.83 1.59 -23.64
N THR A 561 -20.17 1.89 -22.53
CA THR A 561 -19.79 3.27 -22.14
C THR A 561 -18.45 3.25 -21.41
N LEU A 562 -17.78 4.40 -21.32
CA LEU A 562 -16.63 4.59 -20.44
C LEU A 562 -17.12 4.85 -19.01
N ASN A 563 -17.37 3.78 -18.24
CA ASN A 563 -17.79 3.86 -16.85
C ASN A 563 -16.73 4.56 -15.98
N ARG A 564 -17.19 5.56 -15.21
CA ARG A 564 -16.39 6.35 -14.28
C ARG A 564 -16.88 6.09 -12.85
N PRO A 565 -16.33 5.04 -12.20
CA PRO A 565 -16.76 4.61 -10.88
C PRO A 565 -16.28 5.58 -9.80
N LEU A 566 -16.94 5.58 -8.63
CA LEU A 566 -16.40 6.20 -7.42
C LEU A 566 -15.00 5.63 -7.13
N LEU A 567 -14.00 6.51 -7.04
CA LEU A 567 -12.62 6.15 -6.71
C LEU A 567 -12.28 6.65 -5.31
N SER A 568 -12.13 5.75 -4.32
CA SER A 568 -11.90 6.15 -2.92
C SER A 568 -10.70 5.46 -2.28
N GLY A 569 -10.01 6.17 -1.39
CA GLY A 569 -9.19 5.57 -0.35
C GLY A 569 -10.05 5.09 0.83
N ILE A 570 -9.44 4.37 1.76
CA ILE A 570 -10.03 4.04 3.06
C ILE A 570 -9.42 4.94 4.16
N SER A 571 -10.21 5.26 5.20
CA SER A 571 -9.75 6.06 6.32
C SER A 571 -8.53 5.44 6.99
N ASN A 572 -8.50 4.10 7.12
CA ASN A 572 -7.45 3.32 7.80
C ASN A 572 -6.53 2.55 6.85
N ALA A 573 -5.80 3.26 5.98
CA ALA A 573 -4.94 2.65 4.97
C ALA A 573 -3.96 1.58 5.50
N GLU A 574 -3.93 0.41 4.83
CA GLU A 574 -3.02 -0.72 5.12
C GLU A 574 -1.55 -0.30 5.03
N ALA A 575 -0.74 -0.82 5.96
CA ALA A 575 0.70 -0.61 5.94
C ALA A 575 1.39 -1.55 4.93
N ARG A 576 2.33 -1.03 4.15
CA ARG A 576 3.16 -1.84 3.23
C ARG A 576 4.00 -2.84 4.04
N GLN A 577 3.69 -4.12 3.94
CA GLN A 577 4.48 -5.19 4.53
C GLN A 577 5.69 -5.54 3.65
N PRO A 578 6.95 -5.39 4.15
CA PRO A 578 8.13 -5.82 3.42
C PRO A 578 8.32 -7.34 3.56
N GLY A 579 8.55 -8.05 2.44
CA GLY A 579 8.79 -9.49 2.44
C GLY A 579 8.60 -10.13 1.06
N LYS A 580 8.80 -11.45 0.97
CA LYS A 580 8.53 -12.25 -0.24
C LYS A 580 7.03 -12.57 -0.35
N ALA A 581 6.44 -12.36 -1.53
CA ALA A 581 5.07 -12.77 -1.80
C ALA A 581 4.86 -14.27 -1.55
N PRO A 582 3.64 -14.70 -1.16
CA PRO A 582 3.20 -16.07 -1.36
C PRO A 582 3.33 -16.50 -2.83
N ASN A 583 3.57 -17.79 -3.05
CA ASN A 583 3.45 -18.40 -4.37
C ASN A 583 2.00 -18.82 -4.68
N PHE A 584 1.10 -18.82 -3.70
CA PHE A 584 -0.30 -19.15 -3.87
C PHE A 584 -1.19 -17.90 -4.04
N SER A 585 -2.40 -18.14 -4.53
CA SER A 585 -3.54 -17.25 -4.62
C SER A 585 -4.75 -17.99 -4.06
N VAL A 586 -5.55 -17.30 -3.25
CA VAL A 586 -6.74 -17.89 -2.62
C VAL A 586 -7.98 -17.28 -3.25
N ASN A 587 -9.07 -18.05 -3.39
CA ASN A 587 -10.37 -17.52 -3.78
C ASN A 587 -11.55 -18.16 -3.02
N TRP A 588 -12.57 -17.35 -2.76
CA TRP A 588 -13.89 -17.75 -2.25
C TRP A 588 -14.97 -16.90 -2.93
N THR A 589 -16.19 -17.42 -3.00
CA THR A 589 -17.40 -16.76 -3.50
C THR A 589 -18.58 -17.16 -2.60
N VAL A 590 -19.55 -16.29 -2.42
CA VAL A 590 -20.76 -16.60 -1.65
C VAL A 590 -21.43 -17.87 -2.18
N GLY A 591 -21.70 -18.82 -1.28
CA GLY A 591 -22.13 -20.19 -1.59
C GLY A 591 -21.02 -21.25 -1.59
N ASP A 592 -19.73 -20.87 -1.59
CA ASP A 592 -18.63 -21.82 -1.38
C ASP A 592 -18.51 -22.22 0.11
N GLN A 593 -18.41 -23.54 0.36
CA GLN A 593 -18.11 -24.09 1.69
C GLN A 593 -16.71 -23.70 2.20
N ALA A 594 -15.73 -23.53 1.30
CA ALA A 594 -14.34 -23.31 1.65
C ALA A 594 -13.56 -22.48 0.60
N LEU A 595 -12.41 -21.96 1.03
CA LEU A 595 -11.39 -21.36 0.17
C LEU A 595 -10.83 -22.40 -0.82
N GLU A 596 -10.59 -21.99 -2.06
CA GLU A 596 -9.79 -22.73 -3.03
C GLU A 596 -8.40 -22.06 -3.07
N VAL A 597 -7.35 -22.86 -2.92
CA VAL A 597 -5.95 -22.41 -2.93
C VAL A 597 -5.32 -22.87 -4.25
N ILE A 598 -4.74 -21.91 -4.97
CA ILE A 598 -4.15 -22.10 -6.30
C ILE A 598 -2.68 -21.68 -6.25
N ASN A 599 -1.77 -22.56 -6.69
CA ASN A 599 -0.39 -22.19 -6.96
C ASN A 599 -0.38 -21.24 -8.17
N ALA A 600 -0.01 -19.98 -7.94
CA ALA A 600 -0.07 -18.94 -8.95
C ALA A 600 0.95 -19.14 -10.09
N THR A 601 1.95 -20.01 -9.89
CA THR A 601 2.99 -20.36 -10.87
C THR A 601 2.48 -21.34 -11.92
N THR A 602 1.65 -22.31 -11.50
CA THR A 602 1.06 -23.36 -12.37
C THR A 602 -0.38 -23.05 -12.80
N GLY A 603 -1.03 -22.09 -12.12
CA GLY A 603 -2.44 -21.73 -12.36
C GLY A 603 -3.44 -22.81 -11.95
N LYS A 604 -3.03 -23.77 -11.11
CA LYS A 604 -3.79 -24.94 -10.63
C LYS A 604 -3.67 -25.09 -9.11
N ASP A 605 -4.46 -25.96 -8.49
CA ASP A 605 -4.25 -26.29 -7.07
C ASP A 605 -2.98 -27.12 -6.84
N ASP A 606 -2.62 -27.35 -5.58
CA ASP A 606 -1.40 -28.09 -5.21
C ASP A 606 -1.49 -29.60 -5.54
N MET A 607 -2.66 -30.12 -5.93
CA MET A 607 -2.86 -31.46 -6.49
C MET A 607 -2.85 -31.46 -8.05
N GLY A 608 -2.57 -30.32 -8.68
CA GLY A 608 -2.55 -30.19 -10.15
C GLY A 608 -3.94 -30.16 -10.80
N ARG A 609 -5.01 -29.97 -10.03
CA ARG A 609 -6.41 -29.90 -10.50
C ARG A 609 -6.76 -28.49 -11.00
N ALA A 610 -7.71 -28.42 -11.93
CA ALA A 610 -8.14 -27.16 -12.51
C ALA A 610 -9.04 -26.36 -11.54
N SER A 611 -8.74 -25.07 -11.36
CA SER A 611 -9.53 -24.15 -10.53
C SER A 611 -10.99 -24.03 -11.01
N ARG A 612 -11.93 -23.86 -10.06
CA ARG A 612 -13.33 -23.44 -10.33
C ARG A 612 -13.47 -22.10 -11.07
N LEU A 613 -12.37 -21.36 -11.22
CA LEU A 613 -12.26 -20.09 -11.92
C LEU A 613 -11.53 -20.17 -13.28
N CYS A 614 -11.05 -21.35 -13.71
CA CYS A 614 -10.34 -21.52 -14.97
C CYS A 614 -11.24 -21.25 -16.20
N LYS A 615 -10.68 -21.20 -17.41
CA LYS A 615 -11.49 -20.95 -18.63
C LYS A 615 -12.49 -22.09 -18.85
N HIS A 616 -12.05 -23.33 -18.64
CA HIS A 616 -12.84 -24.54 -18.83
C HIS A 616 -14.09 -24.54 -17.92
N ALA A 617 -13.92 -24.44 -16.59
CA ALA A 617 -15.03 -24.46 -15.63
C ALA A 617 -16.06 -23.34 -15.85
N LEU A 618 -15.60 -22.13 -16.21
CA LEU A 618 -16.50 -21.01 -16.54
C LEU A 618 -17.22 -21.22 -17.90
N TYR A 619 -16.64 -21.98 -18.83
CA TYR A 619 -17.29 -22.34 -20.09
C TYR A 619 -18.30 -23.49 -19.90
N SER A 620 -18.01 -24.49 -19.06
CA SER A 620 -18.96 -25.57 -18.75
C SER A 620 -20.28 -25.04 -18.18
N ARG A 621 -20.24 -24.04 -17.29
CA ARG A 621 -21.46 -23.36 -16.80
C ARG A 621 -22.14 -22.51 -17.86
N TRP A 622 -21.37 -21.83 -18.72
CA TRP A 622 -21.92 -21.08 -19.84
C TRP A 622 -22.70 -21.99 -20.81
N VAL A 623 -22.14 -23.15 -21.19
CA VAL A 623 -22.82 -24.11 -22.09
C VAL A 623 -24.10 -24.66 -21.44
N ARG A 624 -24.08 -24.95 -20.13
CA ARG A 624 -25.25 -25.39 -19.36
C ARG A 624 -26.37 -24.33 -19.26
N LEU A 625 -26.02 -23.05 -19.29
CA LEU A 625 -26.98 -21.95 -19.35
C LEU A 625 -27.47 -21.69 -20.78
N HIS A 626 -26.57 -21.71 -21.78
CA HIS A 626 -26.90 -21.49 -23.18
C HIS A 626 -27.91 -22.52 -23.71
N SER A 627 -27.82 -23.78 -23.30
CA SER A 627 -28.81 -24.81 -23.68
C SER A 627 -30.19 -24.61 -23.04
N LYS A 628 -30.27 -23.93 -21.89
CA LYS A 628 -31.54 -23.60 -21.20
C LYS A 628 -32.17 -22.28 -21.67
N LEU A 629 -31.34 -21.32 -22.09
CA LEU A 629 -31.72 -19.94 -22.35
C LEU A 629 -31.88 -19.58 -23.84
N SER A 630 -31.69 -20.54 -24.75
CA SER A 630 -31.49 -20.32 -26.19
C SER A 630 -32.49 -19.37 -26.88
N SER A 631 -33.77 -19.39 -26.48
CA SER A 631 -34.82 -18.52 -27.02
C SER A 631 -34.76 -17.06 -26.51
N ILE A 632 -34.19 -16.84 -25.33
CA ILE A 632 -34.18 -15.56 -24.59
C ILE A 632 -32.84 -14.81 -24.78
N LEU A 633 -31.82 -15.43 -25.39
CA LEU A 633 -30.48 -14.84 -25.57
C LEU A 633 -30.51 -13.52 -26.35
N ARG A 634 -29.63 -12.59 -25.94
CA ARG A 634 -29.30 -11.36 -26.69
C ARG A 634 -28.57 -11.71 -28.00
N ILE A 635 -27.64 -12.65 -27.91
CA ILE A 635 -26.85 -13.14 -29.04
C ILE A 635 -27.45 -14.48 -29.49
N LYS A 636 -28.20 -14.46 -30.60
CA LYS A 636 -28.89 -15.63 -31.17
C LYS A 636 -28.01 -16.29 -32.22
N VAL A 637 -27.19 -17.25 -31.79
CA VAL A 637 -26.28 -18.06 -32.63
C VAL A 637 -26.48 -19.53 -32.30
N LEU A 638 -26.28 -20.44 -33.27
CA LEU A 638 -26.29 -21.88 -32.99
C LEU A 638 -25.22 -22.23 -31.94
N LYS A 639 -25.42 -23.35 -31.22
CA LYS A 639 -24.51 -23.83 -30.17
C LYS A 639 -23.06 -23.88 -30.71
N PRO A 640 -22.15 -22.99 -30.26
CA PRO A 640 -20.81 -22.92 -30.81
C PRO A 640 -20.00 -24.16 -30.44
N SER A 641 -19.13 -24.60 -31.34
CA SER A 641 -18.29 -25.80 -31.20
C SER A 641 -17.20 -25.61 -30.15
N SER A 642 -16.59 -24.42 -30.09
CA SER A 642 -15.38 -24.14 -29.32
C SER A 642 -15.50 -22.89 -28.45
N TYR A 643 -14.68 -22.82 -27.40
CA TYR A 643 -14.57 -21.65 -26.53
C TYR A 643 -14.13 -20.39 -27.29
N HIS A 644 -13.34 -20.54 -28.36
CA HIS A 644 -12.94 -19.43 -29.21
C HIS A 644 -14.14 -18.85 -29.99
N GLU A 645 -14.85 -19.71 -30.70
CA GLU A 645 -16.04 -19.35 -31.51
C GLU A 645 -17.12 -18.70 -30.65
N ALA A 646 -17.44 -19.32 -29.51
CA ALA A 646 -18.40 -18.82 -28.51
C ALA A 646 -18.08 -17.40 -28.00
N LYS A 647 -16.83 -16.94 -28.14
CA LYS A 647 -16.42 -15.59 -27.76
C LYS A 647 -16.45 -14.61 -28.93
N GLN A 648 -16.04 -15.02 -30.12
CA GLN A 648 -16.03 -14.15 -31.30
C GLN A 648 -17.45 -13.77 -31.75
N ALA A 649 -18.41 -14.68 -31.59
CA ALA A 649 -19.83 -14.42 -31.86
C ALA A 649 -20.47 -13.36 -30.94
N ALA A 650 -19.82 -12.96 -29.84
CA ALA A 650 -20.16 -11.74 -29.10
C ALA A 650 -19.59 -10.48 -29.78
N THR A 651 -20.08 -10.21 -30.99
CA THR A 651 -19.57 -9.19 -31.91
C THR A 651 -19.51 -7.79 -31.29
N GLU A 652 -20.58 -7.31 -30.66
CA GLU A 652 -20.62 -5.98 -30.03
C GLU A 652 -19.56 -5.81 -28.93
N TYR A 653 -19.40 -6.81 -28.06
CA TYR A 653 -18.34 -6.82 -27.03
C TYR A 653 -16.95 -6.79 -27.69
N HIS A 654 -16.77 -7.50 -28.80
CA HIS A 654 -15.52 -7.51 -29.55
C HIS A 654 -15.27 -6.17 -30.27
N SER A 655 -16.30 -5.47 -30.76
CA SER A 655 -16.21 -4.11 -31.31
C SER A 655 -15.82 -3.09 -30.23
N ALA A 656 -16.51 -3.06 -29.08
CA ALA A 656 -16.16 -2.20 -27.94
C ALA A 656 -14.72 -2.44 -27.44
N LYS A 657 -14.28 -3.71 -27.43
CA LYS A 657 -12.90 -4.10 -27.12
C LYS A 657 -11.89 -3.59 -28.16
N GLN A 658 -12.25 -3.50 -29.44
CA GLN A 658 -11.36 -2.99 -30.49
C GLN A 658 -11.32 -1.45 -30.47
N ALA A 659 -12.44 -0.77 -30.22
CA ALA A 659 -12.49 0.67 -29.96
C ALA A 659 -11.56 1.08 -28.80
N LEU A 660 -11.59 0.34 -27.69
CA LEU A 660 -10.63 0.50 -26.59
C LEU A 660 -9.15 0.36 -27.03
N ILE A 661 -8.86 -0.62 -27.88
CA ILE A 661 -7.49 -0.86 -28.36
C ILE A 661 -7.05 0.27 -29.33
N LYS A 662 -7.97 0.78 -30.18
CA LYS A 662 -7.75 1.99 -30.97
C LYS A 662 -7.45 3.19 -30.05
N ALA A 663 -8.24 3.40 -28.99
CA ALA A 663 -8.08 4.53 -28.07
C ALA A 663 -6.70 4.56 -27.39
N PHE A 664 -6.22 3.41 -26.85
CA PHE A 664 -4.86 3.32 -26.31
C PHE A 664 -3.77 3.63 -27.35
N HIS A 665 -3.99 3.26 -28.62
CA HIS A 665 -3.04 3.53 -29.71
C HIS A 665 -3.07 5.02 -30.14
N LYS A 666 -4.27 5.60 -30.33
CA LYS A 666 -4.52 7.02 -30.62
C LYS A 666 -3.89 7.94 -29.57
N ALA A 667 -4.00 7.57 -28.30
CA ALA A 667 -3.38 8.29 -27.17
C ALA A 667 -1.87 8.03 -26.99
N GLY A 668 -1.21 7.27 -27.89
CA GLY A 668 0.23 6.99 -27.82
C GLY A 668 0.67 6.07 -26.68
N LEU A 669 -0.27 5.35 -26.05
CA LEU A 669 -0.02 4.58 -24.81
C LEU A 669 0.50 3.16 -25.06
N GLY A 670 0.77 2.79 -26.31
CA GLY A 670 1.26 1.47 -26.74
C GLY A 670 0.17 0.51 -27.18
N ALA A 671 0.56 -0.70 -27.59
CA ALA A 671 -0.35 -1.71 -28.12
C ALA A 671 -0.87 -2.67 -27.02
N TRP A 672 -2.12 -3.13 -27.13
CA TRP A 672 -2.65 -4.15 -26.22
C TRP A 672 -2.10 -5.54 -26.56
N VAL A 673 -1.26 -6.09 -25.69
CA VAL A 673 -0.69 -7.43 -25.87
C VAL A 673 -1.76 -8.51 -25.66
N LYS A 674 -2.02 -9.28 -26.71
CA LYS A 674 -2.94 -10.44 -26.73
C LYS A 674 -2.16 -11.72 -26.35
N LYS A 675 -2.85 -12.74 -25.85
CA LYS A 675 -2.29 -14.09 -25.69
C LYS A 675 -2.35 -14.85 -27.02
N PRO A 676 -1.57 -15.94 -27.19
CA PRO A 676 -1.71 -16.85 -28.30
C PRO A 676 -3.17 -17.35 -28.44
N ILE A 677 -3.63 -17.53 -29.68
CA ILE A 677 -5.03 -17.85 -30.02
C ILE A 677 -5.41 -19.29 -29.63
N GLU A 678 -4.43 -20.18 -29.70
CA GLU A 678 -4.44 -21.60 -29.36
C GLU A 678 -4.97 -21.82 -27.94
N GLN A 679 -4.63 -20.91 -27.02
CA GLN A 679 -5.10 -21.00 -25.63
C GLN A 679 -6.63 -20.79 -25.47
N ASP A 680 -7.33 -20.34 -26.51
CA ASP A 680 -8.79 -20.27 -26.54
C ASP A 680 -9.40 -21.37 -27.45
N GLN A 681 -8.61 -22.11 -28.23
CA GLN A 681 -9.06 -23.12 -29.20
C GLN A 681 -9.29 -24.49 -28.56
N PHE A 682 -10.18 -24.56 -27.57
CA PHE A 682 -10.60 -25.82 -26.95
C PHE A 682 -12.12 -26.00 -26.98
N THR A 683 -12.53 -27.27 -27.01
CA THR A 683 -13.93 -27.71 -26.85
C THR A 683 -14.15 -28.27 -25.45
N LEU A 684 -15.40 -28.53 -25.09
CA LEU A 684 -15.71 -29.43 -23.97
C LEU A 684 -15.96 -30.83 -24.54
N SER A 685 -15.47 -31.87 -23.86
CA SER A 685 -15.98 -33.23 -24.07
C SER A 685 -17.47 -33.25 -23.76
N SER A 686 -18.25 -33.95 -24.59
CA SER A 686 -19.71 -34.07 -24.44
C SER A 686 -20.10 -34.87 -23.20
#